data_AF-A0A8H2XXX0-F1
#
_entry.id   AF-A0A8H2XXX0-F1
#
_cell.length_a   1.000
_cell.length_b   1.000
_cell.length_c   1.000
_cell.angle_alpha   90.00
_cell.angle_beta   90.00
_cell.angle_gamma   90.00
#
_symmetry.space_group_name_H-M   'P 1'
#
loop_
_entity.id
_entity.type
_entity.pdbx_description
1 polymer ?
#
loop_
_entity_poly.entity_id
_entity_poly.type
_entity_poly.pdbx_seq_one_letter_code
_entity_poly.pdbx_strand_id
1 'polypeptide(L)'
;MHYGGNSIKLLTGNSHPELAQAVAERLNIPLVPCVVKNFSNGEIDVKISESVRDEDVFILQSGCFDVNDNLMELLILISACKTASARRITAVIPCYPYARQAQKDKSRAPITAKLVANMLATAGADHLITMDLHASQIQGFFDLPVDNLYTEPSVVRYIKLEIRGWQNSIVVSPDAGGAKRASAIADRLGTEFALIHRQKAGGESQNGASGSYLANGLNGWVGAHAAPGRGRQGQGMFKSRLTSLLSLLIAYAPQIAILVDDMIDTGRTVSLAARLLKEAGAKEIYVIVSHGKSYIDRIDSLLTLPMWGHVSSFHETVPALGHHQDTTAVRLPVREKDALVHTSSQRKMSTETQQYAFRSQKQLGLVGGLPEFAPIDAFDKPSATSRAYTYSQDGRLFAYILPAGVYIVDAGTFKVVQAIEVPNIIELSFSPLATFLQTWERPQKLEEGAQHKNLRIWSVADGAELTSFTQKAQEGWTLQFTTNESHALRVVGQDVQVFSPAEWEKGVVDKLRVEGVTSVSISPAAQNPSLAVFIGEKKGAPATVRIYSLAALGGAPICQKTFYKADKATFKWNAAGTHVLLFTQTDVDNSNKSYYGETNLYFLSAKGDFDCRVTLDKEGPIHDYTWSPNSKEFGVIYGYIPAKAVLFDQRVRPIHDFGSHPINFISYNPQSRLVALAGFGNLAGKIDVYDRRTLAKVTTIDAPNTTWCQWSPCGRFLLTATLSPRLRVDNGVKIWHCTGPLIHVQLEEELYQVSWQPIPAGTAAAFGQALPVAPAPSPNVALLAPAKPAAAKPAGAYRPPGARGLATPSIFKREDEGGAAYVSSNGTTNHPQPYRSNGRGGGPRHVPGAPSPAPSPSPKPGHGQGKKKGKKDKEKVEVVVPEPEPEPAPAPAEPDPIAKKIRNLSKKLKAIDGEFLFS
;
A
#
# COMPACT_ATOMS: atom_id res chain seq x y z
N MET A 1 28.86 -52.10 15.71
CA MET A 1 28.46 -51.02 14.79
C MET A 1 27.68 -50.01 15.61
N HIS A 2 28.11 -48.74 15.65
CA HIS A 2 27.35 -47.72 16.37
C HIS A 2 26.01 -47.47 15.67
N TYR A 3 24.96 -47.28 16.46
CA TYR A 3 23.63 -46.95 15.96
C TYR A 3 23.71 -45.63 15.16
N GLY A 4 23.25 -45.67 13.91
CA GLY A 4 23.25 -44.52 13.02
C GLY A 4 22.23 -43.48 13.47
N GLY A 5 22.68 -42.53 14.30
CA GLY A 5 21.91 -41.34 14.62
C GLY A 5 21.81 -40.43 13.40
N ASN A 6 20.61 -39.95 13.12
CA ASN A 6 20.32 -38.89 12.16
C ASN A 6 21.34 -37.75 12.27
N SER A 7 21.98 -37.39 11.16
CA SER A 7 22.97 -36.32 11.12
C SER A 7 22.30 -34.97 10.85
N ILE A 8 22.88 -33.92 11.45
CA ILE A 8 22.38 -32.54 11.38
C ILE A 8 23.33 -31.74 10.49
N LYS A 9 22.77 -31.04 9.50
CA LYS A 9 23.52 -30.16 8.59
C LYS A 9 23.08 -28.72 8.79
N LEU A 10 24.00 -27.86 9.22
CA LEU A 10 23.77 -26.41 9.34
C LEU A 10 24.30 -25.69 8.10
N LEU A 11 23.44 -24.95 7.42
CA LEU A 11 23.74 -24.10 6.27
C LEU A 11 23.45 -22.64 6.63
N THR A 12 24.06 -21.71 5.90
CA THR A 12 23.80 -20.27 6.02
C THR A 12 23.87 -19.61 4.65
N GLY A 13 23.15 -18.50 4.48
CA GLY A 13 23.38 -17.56 3.37
C GLY A 13 24.33 -16.45 3.79
N ASN A 14 24.25 -15.30 3.10
CA ASN A 14 25.13 -14.16 3.32
C ASN A 14 24.71 -13.23 4.49
N SER A 15 23.54 -13.43 5.12
CA SER A 15 23.03 -12.47 6.13
C SER A 15 23.93 -12.33 7.37
N HIS A 16 24.31 -13.45 8.01
CA HIS A 16 25.21 -13.48 9.17
C HIS A 16 26.00 -14.80 9.28
N PRO A 17 27.05 -15.01 8.45
CA PRO A 17 27.90 -16.20 8.54
C PRO A 17 28.55 -16.39 9.92
N GLU A 18 28.88 -15.29 10.60
CA GLU A 18 29.46 -15.28 11.97
C GLU A 18 28.54 -15.93 13.01
N LEU A 19 27.23 -15.68 12.96
CA LEU A 19 26.28 -16.34 13.86
C LEU A 19 26.20 -17.83 13.54
N ALA A 20 26.08 -18.18 12.26
CA ALA A 20 26.00 -19.58 11.85
C ALA A 20 27.23 -20.36 12.32
N GLN A 21 28.42 -19.75 12.25
CA GLN A 21 29.66 -20.30 12.80
C GLN A 21 29.62 -20.43 14.33
N ALA A 22 29.18 -19.41 15.07
CA ALA A 22 29.06 -19.48 16.53
C ALA A 22 28.02 -20.53 17.00
N VAL A 23 26.94 -20.74 16.24
CA VAL A 23 25.96 -21.80 16.46
C VAL A 23 26.56 -23.17 16.14
N ALA A 24 27.29 -23.31 15.03
CA ALA A 24 28.01 -24.52 14.64
C ALA A 24 28.99 -24.97 15.74
N GLU A 25 29.83 -24.06 16.23
CA GLU A 25 30.78 -24.29 17.33
C GLU A 25 30.07 -24.68 18.63
N ARG A 26 28.98 -23.99 19.00
CA ARG A 26 28.23 -24.27 20.22
C ARG A 26 27.49 -25.62 20.19
N LEU A 27 27.10 -26.08 18.99
CA LEU A 27 26.51 -27.40 18.75
C LEU A 27 27.58 -28.48 18.47
N ASN A 28 28.85 -28.10 18.36
CA ASN A 28 29.97 -28.96 17.97
C ASN A 28 29.73 -29.71 16.64
N ILE A 29 29.18 -29.01 15.65
CA ILE A 29 28.97 -29.48 14.27
C ILE A 29 29.69 -28.54 13.28
N PRO A 30 30.20 -29.04 12.14
CA PRO A 30 30.76 -28.16 11.11
C PRO A 30 29.64 -27.43 10.34
N LEU A 31 29.88 -26.16 10.01
CA LEU A 31 29.04 -25.40 9.07
C LEU A 31 29.28 -25.92 7.65
N VAL A 32 28.21 -26.23 6.91
CA VAL A 32 28.31 -26.77 5.54
C VAL A 32 28.77 -25.67 4.57
N PRO A 33 29.87 -25.89 3.82
CA PRO A 33 30.36 -24.88 2.88
C PRO A 33 29.33 -24.59 1.77
N CYS A 34 28.78 -23.38 1.78
CA CYS A 34 27.85 -22.90 0.76
C CYS A 34 28.50 -21.74 -0.01
N VAL A 35 28.38 -21.76 -1.33
CA VAL A 35 28.72 -20.62 -2.19
C VAL A 35 27.43 -19.91 -2.53
N VAL A 36 27.25 -18.70 -2.03
CA VAL A 36 26.11 -17.83 -2.32
C VAL A 36 26.63 -16.52 -2.89
N LYS A 37 26.31 -16.22 -4.15
CA LYS A 37 26.89 -15.08 -4.90
C LYS A 37 25.88 -14.49 -5.87
N ASN A 38 25.94 -13.18 -6.08
CA ASN A 38 25.18 -12.52 -7.14
C ASN A 38 25.95 -12.60 -8.48
N PHE A 39 25.23 -12.90 -9.56
CA PHE A 39 25.69 -12.68 -10.93
C PHE A 39 25.69 -11.19 -11.27
N SER A 40 26.35 -10.81 -12.37
CA SER A 40 26.47 -9.40 -12.80
C SER A 40 25.15 -8.72 -13.20
N ASN A 41 24.06 -9.48 -13.31
CA ASN A 41 22.69 -9.00 -13.54
C ASN A 41 21.86 -8.91 -12.24
N GLY A 42 22.43 -9.26 -11.08
CA GLY A 42 21.76 -9.28 -9.78
C GLY A 42 21.11 -10.63 -9.40
N GLU A 43 21.08 -11.63 -10.27
CA GLU A 43 20.53 -12.95 -9.95
C GLU A 43 21.40 -13.70 -8.91
N ILE A 44 20.78 -14.45 -8.01
CA ILE A 44 21.46 -15.16 -6.92
C ILE A 44 21.81 -16.60 -7.35
N ASP A 45 23.09 -16.95 -7.28
CA ASP A 45 23.64 -18.29 -7.46
C ASP A 45 23.91 -18.94 -6.09
N VAL A 46 23.28 -20.08 -5.81
CA VAL A 46 23.48 -20.88 -4.59
C VAL A 46 24.03 -22.25 -4.98
N LYS A 47 25.15 -22.65 -4.36
CA LYS A 47 25.72 -24.00 -4.47
C LYS A 47 26.09 -24.53 -3.10
N ILE A 48 25.45 -25.62 -2.69
CA ILE A 48 25.80 -26.39 -1.48
C ILE A 48 26.94 -27.34 -1.86
N SER A 49 28.06 -27.32 -1.13
CA SER A 49 29.26 -28.08 -1.51
C SER A 49 29.25 -29.54 -1.06
N GLU A 50 28.33 -29.91 -0.16
CA GLU A 50 28.18 -31.25 0.39
C GLU A 50 26.80 -31.86 0.08
N SER A 51 26.68 -33.18 0.21
CA SER A 51 25.37 -33.85 0.19
C SER A 51 24.58 -33.52 1.45
N VAL A 52 23.32 -33.13 1.27
CA VAL A 52 22.32 -32.94 2.34
C VAL A 52 21.19 -33.97 2.27
N ARG A 53 21.33 -35.01 1.44
CA ARG A 53 20.33 -36.07 1.23
C ARG A 53 20.11 -36.89 2.51
N ASP A 54 18.84 -37.08 2.88
CA ASP A 54 18.39 -37.81 4.08
C ASP A 54 18.96 -37.25 5.41
N GLU A 55 19.35 -35.98 5.41
CA GLU A 55 19.80 -35.26 6.61
C GLU A 55 18.72 -34.33 7.13
N ASP A 56 18.78 -33.99 8.43
CA ASP A 56 17.98 -32.91 9.00
C ASP A 56 18.75 -31.59 8.80
N VAL A 57 18.23 -30.76 7.92
CA VAL A 57 18.89 -29.53 7.45
C VAL A 57 18.33 -28.32 8.18
N PHE A 58 19.22 -27.52 8.77
CA PHE A 58 18.90 -26.23 9.37
C PHE A 58 19.54 -25.14 8.50
N ILE A 59 18.76 -24.17 8.03
CA ILE A 59 19.25 -23.05 7.23
C ILE A 59 19.09 -21.79 8.05
N LEU A 60 20.22 -21.25 8.55
CA LEU A 60 20.24 -20.00 9.29
C LEU A 60 20.37 -18.83 8.30
N GLN A 61 19.32 -18.01 8.22
CA GLN A 61 19.34 -16.77 7.43
C GLN A 61 18.35 -15.78 8.03
N SER A 62 18.82 -14.56 8.31
CA SER A 62 18.05 -13.50 8.97
C SER A 62 17.59 -12.43 7.96
N GLY A 63 16.39 -11.88 8.15
CA GLY A 63 15.76 -10.85 7.30
C GLY A 63 16.29 -9.43 7.53
N CYS A 64 17.60 -9.27 7.67
CA CYS A 64 18.28 -8.00 7.93
C CYS A 64 19.03 -7.47 6.69
N PHE A 65 19.45 -6.21 6.71
CA PHE A 65 20.12 -5.51 5.61
C PHE A 65 19.32 -5.63 4.30
N ASP A 66 19.82 -6.40 3.32
CA ASP A 66 19.16 -6.65 2.04
C ASP A 66 18.05 -7.71 2.18
N VAL A 67 16.94 -7.30 2.80
CA VAL A 67 15.80 -8.18 3.19
C VAL A 67 15.29 -9.04 2.03
N ASN A 68 15.29 -8.52 0.80
CA ASN A 68 14.80 -9.24 -0.38
C ASN A 68 15.79 -10.30 -0.85
N ASP A 69 17.06 -9.94 -0.96
CA ASP A 69 18.11 -10.83 -1.43
C ASP A 69 18.33 -11.94 -0.40
N ASN A 70 18.39 -11.60 0.90
CA ASN A 70 18.47 -12.60 1.98
C ASN A 70 17.26 -13.55 2.01
N LEU A 71 16.04 -13.06 1.73
CA LEU A 71 14.85 -13.92 1.58
C LEU A 71 14.94 -14.81 0.33
N MET A 72 15.41 -14.28 -0.80
CA MET A 72 15.57 -15.05 -2.05
C MET A 72 16.68 -16.11 -1.92
N GLU A 73 17.82 -15.78 -1.32
CA GLU A 73 18.89 -16.71 -0.93
C GLU A 73 18.32 -17.86 -0.09
N LEU A 74 17.52 -17.56 0.94
CA LEU A 74 16.88 -18.56 1.79
C LEU A 74 15.91 -19.46 1.00
N LEU A 75 15.06 -18.89 0.16
CA LEU A 75 14.12 -19.66 -0.66
C LEU A 75 14.84 -20.58 -1.66
N ILE A 76 15.94 -20.11 -2.25
CA ILE A 76 16.79 -20.92 -3.15
C ILE A 76 17.51 -22.02 -2.36
N LEU A 77 18.07 -21.73 -1.17
CA LEU A 77 18.68 -22.72 -0.28
C LEU A 77 17.68 -23.81 0.13
N ILE A 78 16.46 -23.44 0.57
CA ILE A 78 15.37 -24.38 0.89
C ILE A 78 15.04 -25.25 -0.33
N SER A 79 14.83 -24.64 -1.50
CA SER A 79 14.50 -25.36 -2.74
C SER A 79 15.63 -26.29 -3.19
N ALA A 80 16.89 -25.91 -2.99
CA ALA A 80 18.05 -26.73 -3.28
C ALA A 80 18.12 -27.96 -2.35
N CYS A 81 17.94 -27.77 -1.04
CA CYS A 81 17.88 -28.86 -0.05
C CYS A 81 16.72 -29.83 -0.34
N LYS A 82 15.53 -29.32 -0.70
CA LYS A 82 14.37 -30.14 -1.08
C LYS A 82 14.66 -30.98 -2.33
N THR A 83 15.25 -30.36 -3.35
CA THR A 83 15.64 -31.04 -4.59
C THR A 83 16.75 -32.07 -4.37
N ALA A 84 17.68 -31.80 -3.44
CA ALA A 84 18.71 -32.74 -3.00
C ALA A 84 18.16 -33.92 -2.15
N SER A 85 16.87 -33.90 -1.82
CA SER A 85 16.18 -34.88 -0.97
C SER A 85 16.69 -34.89 0.48
N ALA A 86 16.85 -33.72 1.09
CA ALA A 86 16.94 -33.59 2.54
C ALA A 86 15.70 -34.19 3.22
N ARG A 87 15.86 -34.79 4.41
CA ARG A 87 14.75 -35.44 5.13
C ARG A 87 13.79 -34.43 5.74
N ARG A 88 14.35 -33.36 6.33
CA ARG A 88 13.61 -32.27 6.94
C ARG A 88 14.37 -30.97 6.76
N ILE A 89 13.67 -29.89 6.43
CA ILE A 89 14.24 -28.55 6.25
C ILE A 89 13.64 -27.62 7.29
N THR A 90 14.46 -27.22 8.27
CA THR A 90 14.14 -26.19 9.25
C THR A 90 14.75 -24.86 8.83
N ALA A 91 13.91 -23.89 8.48
CA ALA A 91 14.37 -22.51 8.31
C ALA A 91 14.58 -21.89 9.71
N VAL A 92 15.77 -21.35 9.97
CA VAL A 92 16.09 -20.62 11.20
C VAL A 92 16.23 -19.15 10.81
N ILE A 93 15.20 -18.36 11.12
CA ILE A 93 15.04 -16.98 10.68
C ILE A 93 14.93 -16.08 11.92
N PRO A 94 16.04 -15.65 12.55
CA PRO A 94 15.97 -14.86 13.78
C PRO A 94 15.14 -13.58 13.61
N CYS A 95 15.44 -12.76 12.60
CA CYS A 95 14.62 -11.61 12.21
C CYS A 95 13.72 -11.97 11.03
N TYR A 96 12.40 -12.10 11.25
CA TYR A 96 11.46 -12.51 10.20
C TYR A 96 11.21 -11.41 9.15
N PRO A 97 11.48 -11.66 7.84
CA PRO A 97 11.23 -10.70 6.77
C PRO A 97 9.78 -10.17 6.76
N TYR A 98 9.61 -8.88 6.46
CA TYR A 98 8.30 -8.25 6.32
C TYR A 98 7.38 -8.29 7.57
N ALA A 99 7.89 -8.60 8.77
CA ALA A 99 7.09 -8.75 10.00
C ALA A 99 6.19 -7.54 10.35
N ARG A 100 6.57 -6.31 9.98
CA ARG A 100 5.71 -5.11 10.15
C ARG A 100 4.44 -5.11 9.29
N GLN A 101 4.35 -5.95 8.26
CA GLN A 101 3.23 -6.04 7.30
C GLN A 101 2.33 -7.26 7.59
N ALA A 102 2.08 -7.52 8.87
CA ALA A 102 1.28 -8.65 9.36
C ALA A 102 -0.22 -8.38 9.48
N GLN A 103 -0.70 -7.17 9.18
CA GLN A 103 -2.12 -6.85 9.26
C GLN A 103 -2.54 -5.87 8.17
N LYS A 104 -3.81 -5.96 7.77
CA LYS A 104 -4.43 -5.05 6.81
C LYS A 104 -4.71 -3.70 7.47
N ASP A 105 -3.80 -2.74 7.30
CA ASP A 105 -3.91 -1.39 7.86
C ASP A 105 -4.95 -0.52 7.13
N LYS A 106 -5.19 -0.79 5.84
CA LYS A 106 -6.11 -0.05 4.95
C LYS A 106 -6.89 -0.99 4.03
N SER A 107 -7.97 -0.48 3.44
CA SER A 107 -8.62 -1.20 2.33
C SER A 107 -7.63 -1.41 1.18
N ARG A 108 -7.64 -2.62 0.59
CA ARG A 108 -6.72 -3.08 -0.47
C ARG A 108 -5.22 -3.18 -0.11
N ALA A 109 -4.81 -3.00 1.15
CA ALA A 109 -3.44 -3.30 1.58
C ALA A 109 -3.16 -4.82 1.62
N PRO A 110 -1.98 -5.30 1.17
CA PRO A 110 -1.59 -6.70 1.27
C PRO A 110 -1.14 -7.08 2.68
N ILE A 111 -1.20 -8.38 3.00
CA ILE A 111 -0.62 -8.96 4.23
C ILE A 111 0.69 -9.67 3.85
N THR A 112 1.73 -8.88 3.60
CA THR A 112 2.99 -9.37 3.02
C THR A 112 3.70 -10.40 3.92
N ALA A 113 3.58 -10.28 5.24
CA ALA A 113 4.12 -11.29 6.16
C ALA A 113 3.50 -12.70 5.95
N LYS A 114 2.24 -12.77 5.48
CA LYS A 114 1.58 -14.03 5.09
C LYS A 114 2.02 -14.51 3.70
N LEU A 115 2.31 -13.60 2.77
CA LEU A 115 2.94 -13.97 1.49
C LEU A 115 4.29 -14.66 1.72
N VAL A 116 5.15 -14.10 2.58
CA VAL A 116 6.44 -14.70 2.94
C VAL A 116 6.26 -16.08 3.58
N ALA A 117 5.28 -16.25 4.48
CA ALA A 117 4.98 -17.53 5.12
C ALA A 117 4.62 -18.61 4.08
N ASN A 118 3.71 -18.26 3.16
CA ASN A 118 3.33 -19.11 2.04
C ASN A 118 4.53 -19.46 1.13
N MET A 119 5.43 -18.49 0.87
CA MET A 119 6.62 -18.71 0.03
C MET A 119 7.60 -19.70 0.67
N LEU A 120 7.88 -19.58 1.97
CA LEU A 120 8.76 -20.49 2.70
C LEU A 120 8.23 -21.93 2.70
N ALA A 121 6.94 -22.09 3.00
CA ALA A 121 6.27 -23.41 2.94
C ALA A 121 6.27 -23.99 1.51
N THR A 122 5.97 -23.17 0.49
CA THR A 122 5.95 -23.60 -0.92
C THR A 122 7.34 -24.03 -1.40
N ALA A 123 8.37 -23.24 -1.07
CA ALA A 123 9.76 -23.56 -1.41
C ALA A 123 10.20 -24.90 -0.81
N GLY A 124 9.79 -25.21 0.42
CA GLY A 124 10.11 -26.49 1.05
C GLY A 124 10.43 -26.51 2.53
N ALA A 125 10.18 -25.44 3.28
CA ALA A 125 10.38 -25.52 4.72
C ALA A 125 9.34 -26.47 5.34
N ASP A 126 9.81 -27.44 6.13
CA ASP A 126 8.98 -28.31 6.95
C ASP A 126 8.78 -27.74 8.36
N HIS A 127 9.62 -26.78 8.74
CA HIS A 127 9.67 -26.20 10.07
C HIS A 127 10.26 -24.78 10.04
N LEU A 128 9.80 -23.90 10.92
CA LEU A 128 10.36 -22.57 11.11
C LEU A 128 10.75 -22.36 12.58
N ILE A 129 11.99 -21.93 12.81
CA ILE A 129 12.44 -21.36 14.08
C ILE A 129 12.65 -19.86 13.84
N THR A 130 12.08 -19.00 14.68
CA THR A 130 12.16 -17.53 14.56
C THR A 130 12.29 -16.90 15.94
N MET A 131 12.65 -15.61 16.03
CA MET A 131 12.80 -14.91 17.31
C MET A 131 12.00 -13.60 17.37
N ASP A 132 11.26 -13.41 18.46
CA ASP A 132 10.48 -12.21 18.76
C ASP A 132 9.71 -11.63 17.57
N LEU A 133 8.78 -12.42 17.01
CA LEU A 133 7.86 -11.94 15.98
C LEU A 133 7.15 -10.63 16.40
N HIS A 134 7.18 -9.64 15.50
CA HIS A 134 6.63 -8.30 15.72
C HIS A 134 5.11 -8.30 16.03
N ALA A 135 4.39 -9.28 15.47
CA ALA A 135 2.98 -9.48 15.72
C ALA A 135 2.72 -10.98 15.94
N SER A 136 2.06 -11.34 17.05
CA SER A 136 1.83 -12.75 17.41
C SER A 136 0.94 -13.48 16.40
N GLN A 137 0.13 -12.75 15.62
CA GLN A 137 -0.67 -13.31 14.52
C GLN A 137 0.17 -13.96 13.42
N ILE A 138 1.46 -13.61 13.27
CA ILE A 138 2.34 -14.15 12.23
C ILE A 138 2.50 -15.67 12.36
N GLN A 139 2.50 -16.21 13.59
CA GLN A 139 2.56 -17.65 13.83
C GLN A 139 1.40 -18.39 13.14
N GLY A 140 0.20 -17.79 13.15
CA GLY A 140 -1.00 -18.33 12.50
C GLY A 140 -1.07 -18.11 10.98
N PHE A 141 0.03 -17.70 10.33
CA PHE A 141 0.12 -17.63 8.86
C PHE A 141 0.76 -18.87 8.24
N PHE A 142 1.35 -19.74 9.04
CA PHE A 142 2.06 -20.92 8.57
C PHE A 142 1.18 -22.17 8.66
N ASP A 143 1.21 -22.95 7.58
CA ASP A 143 0.66 -24.32 7.55
C ASP A 143 1.72 -25.37 7.98
N LEU A 144 2.85 -24.90 8.54
CA LEU A 144 3.96 -25.68 9.11
C LEU A 144 4.19 -25.29 10.59
N PRO A 145 4.84 -26.11 11.42
CA PRO A 145 5.08 -25.77 12.82
C PRO A 145 6.09 -24.60 12.95
N VAL A 146 5.87 -23.72 13.93
CA VAL A 146 6.65 -22.51 14.16
C VAL A 146 7.09 -22.39 15.62
N ASP A 147 8.40 -22.50 15.86
CA ASP A 147 9.02 -22.20 17.14
C ASP A 147 9.41 -20.72 17.18
N ASN A 148 8.63 -19.89 17.89
CA ASN A 148 8.99 -18.49 18.15
C ASN A 148 9.69 -18.35 19.50
N LEU A 149 11.01 -18.17 19.46
CA LEU A 149 11.85 -17.89 20.61
C LEU A 149 11.62 -16.47 21.13
N TYR A 150 11.69 -16.28 22.45
CA TYR A 150 11.50 -14.98 23.11
C TYR A 150 12.79 -14.52 23.78
N THR A 151 13.25 -13.28 23.52
CA THR A 151 14.48 -12.76 24.17
C THR A 151 14.28 -12.36 25.63
N GLU A 152 13.02 -12.20 26.08
CA GLU A 152 12.63 -11.74 27.42
C GLU A 152 13.47 -12.35 28.58
N PRO A 153 13.71 -13.67 28.68
CA PRO A 153 14.53 -14.23 29.77
C PRO A 153 16.00 -13.76 29.71
N SER A 154 16.56 -13.63 28.50
CA SER A 154 17.93 -13.17 28.26
C SER A 154 18.07 -11.68 28.54
N VAL A 155 17.08 -10.87 28.12
CA VAL A 155 16.99 -9.44 28.41
C VAL A 155 16.91 -9.18 29.92
N VAL A 156 16.00 -9.87 30.62
CA VAL A 156 15.87 -9.76 32.09
C VAL A 156 17.17 -10.18 32.79
N ARG A 157 17.84 -11.25 32.32
CA ARG A 157 19.14 -11.67 32.87
C ARG A 157 20.22 -10.61 32.65
N TYR A 158 20.31 -10.03 31.46
CA TYR A 158 21.28 -8.96 31.15
C TYR A 158 21.04 -7.71 31.99
N ILE A 159 19.80 -7.24 32.09
CA ILE A 159 19.43 -6.09 32.94
C ILE A 159 19.89 -6.33 34.39
N LYS A 160 19.69 -7.55 34.91
CA LYS A 160 20.09 -7.91 36.28
C LYS A 160 21.60 -8.00 36.51
N LEU A 161 22.41 -8.19 35.46
CA LEU A 161 23.87 -8.36 35.53
C LEU A 161 24.64 -7.08 35.18
N GLU A 162 24.23 -6.40 34.11
CA GLU A 162 25.01 -5.30 33.51
C GLU A 162 24.51 -3.90 33.91
N ILE A 163 23.21 -3.74 34.20
CA ILE A 163 22.64 -2.44 34.56
C ILE A 163 22.67 -2.27 36.09
N ARG A 164 23.61 -1.44 36.58
CA ARG A 164 23.72 -1.15 38.01
C ARG A 164 22.51 -0.36 38.50
N GLY A 165 21.92 -0.77 39.63
CA GLY A 165 20.76 -0.08 40.20
C GLY A 165 19.44 -0.31 39.46
N TRP A 166 19.36 -1.33 38.59
CA TRP A 166 18.16 -1.68 37.82
C TRP A 166 16.88 -1.84 38.68
N GLN A 167 17.01 -2.15 39.98
CA GLN A 167 15.89 -2.27 40.91
C GLN A 167 15.12 -0.95 41.09
N ASN A 168 15.77 0.20 40.84
CA ASN A 168 15.18 1.52 40.86
C ASN A 168 15.16 2.12 39.44
N SER A 169 14.71 1.32 38.46
CA SER A 169 14.54 1.72 37.07
C SER A 169 13.08 1.61 36.63
N ILE A 170 12.72 2.33 35.56
CA ILE A 170 11.43 2.18 34.87
C ILE A 170 11.66 1.54 33.50
N VAL A 171 10.86 0.52 33.17
CA VAL A 171 10.86 -0.12 31.86
C VAL A 171 9.86 0.61 30.97
N VAL A 172 10.30 1.05 29.80
CA VAL A 172 9.56 1.98 28.96
C VAL A 172 9.34 1.38 27.58
N SER A 173 8.08 1.30 27.12
CA SER A 173 7.80 0.99 25.72
C SER A 173 7.65 2.27 24.89
N PRO A 174 8.30 2.39 23.72
CA PRO A 174 8.23 3.58 22.89
C PRO A 174 6.91 3.72 22.11
N ASP A 175 6.12 2.65 21.98
CA ASP A 175 4.76 2.68 21.44
C ASP A 175 3.85 1.54 21.94
N ALA A 176 2.55 1.60 21.57
CA ALA A 176 1.52 0.70 22.07
C ALA A 176 1.61 -0.75 21.56
N GLY A 177 2.36 -1.02 20.49
CA GLY A 177 2.61 -2.37 19.99
C GLY A 177 3.61 -3.13 20.88
N GLY A 178 4.72 -2.47 21.24
CA GLY A 178 5.73 -3.02 22.15
C GLY A 178 5.29 -3.16 23.61
N ALA A 179 4.18 -2.50 24.00
CA ALA A 179 3.73 -2.37 25.39
C ALA A 179 3.67 -3.69 26.17
N LYS A 180 3.17 -4.78 25.56
CA LYS A 180 3.08 -6.09 26.21
C LYS A 180 4.45 -6.70 26.54
N ARG A 181 5.43 -6.51 25.66
CA ARG A 181 6.80 -7.03 25.80
C ARG A 181 7.53 -6.30 26.93
N ALA A 182 7.43 -4.98 26.93
CA ALA A 182 8.01 -4.13 27.97
C ALA A 182 7.36 -4.35 29.34
N SER A 183 6.02 -4.51 29.41
CA SER A 183 5.31 -4.87 30.65
C SER A 183 5.80 -6.21 31.21
N ALA A 184 5.90 -7.26 30.38
CA ALA A 184 6.34 -8.58 30.85
C ALA A 184 7.79 -8.56 31.41
N ILE A 185 8.67 -7.75 30.79
CA ILE A 185 10.03 -7.53 31.31
C ILE A 185 10.00 -6.77 32.64
N ALA A 186 9.16 -5.75 32.79
CA ALA A 186 8.96 -5.03 34.05
C ALA A 186 8.45 -5.97 35.16
N ASP A 187 7.44 -6.80 34.85
CA ASP A 187 6.84 -7.78 35.77
C ASP A 187 7.89 -8.80 36.28
N ARG A 188 8.81 -9.28 35.41
CA ARG A 188 9.91 -10.19 35.80
C ARG A 188 11.09 -9.52 36.53
N LEU A 189 11.21 -8.20 36.40
CA LEU A 189 12.16 -7.41 37.18
C LEU A 189 11.54 -7.02 38.54
N GLY A 190 10.21 -6.85 38.62
CA GLY A 190 9.54 -6.23 39.75
C GLY A 190 9.69 -4.70 39.73
N THR A 191 9.79 -4.11 38.54
CA THR A 191 9.99 -2.67 38.32
C THR A 191 8.76 -2.03 37.69
N GLU A 192 8.70 -0.69 37.69
CA GLU A 192 7.58 0.04 37.09
C GLU A 192 7.60 -0.02 35.56
N PHE A 193 6.41 0.02 34.95
CA PHE A 193 6.23 0.06 33.50
C PHE A 193 5.61 1.38 33.04
N ALA A 194 6.24 2.04 32.06
CA ALA A 194 5.68 3.19 31.36
C ALA A 194 5.45 2.89 29.88
N LEU A 195 4.34 3.38 29.34
CA LEU A 195 4.04 3.38 27.92
C LEU A 195 4.12 4.81 27.38
N ILE A 196 5.04 5.06 26.45
CA ILE A 196 5.02 6.28 25.64
C ILE A 196 3.89 6.13 24.61
N HIS A 197 2.68 6.39 25.07
CA HIS A 197 1.51 6.43 24.20
C HIS A 197 1.59 7.70 23.36
N ARG A 198 2.18 7.60 22.17
CA ARG A 198 1.87 8.52 21.08
C ARG A 198 0.37 8.42 20.79
N GLN A 199 -0.43 9.32 21.38
CA GLN A 199 -1.71 9.64 20.78
C GLN A 199 -1.41 9.97 19.33
N LYS A 200 -2.10 9.30 18.40
CA LYS A 200 -2.27 9.83 17.05
C LYS A 200 -3.19 11.05 17.16
N ALA A 201 -2.67 12.15 17.70
CA ALA A 201 -3.09 13.49 17.28
C ALA A 201 -3.08 13.44 15.76
N GLY A 202 -4.26 13.58 15.15
CA GLY A 202 -4.56 13.03 13.82
C GLY A 202 -3.38 13.20 12.88
N GLY A 203 -2.68 12.08 12.64
CA GLY A 203 -1.25 12.05 12.34
C GLY A 203 -0.67 13.17 11.48
N GLU A 204 0.26 13.92 12.07
CA GLU A 204 1.27 14.72 11.38
C GLU A 204 2.66 14.37 11.88
N SER A 205 3.63 14.38 10.96
CA SER A 205 4.93 13.73 11.15
C SER A 205 6.07 14.72 11.24
N GLN A 206 6.91 14.50 12.25
CA GLN A 206 8.20 15.15 12.44
C GLN A 206 9.13 14.90 11.25
N ASN A 207 9.59 16.00 10.65
CA ASN A 207 11.01 16.36 10.55
C ASN A 207 11.06 17.90 10.57
N GLY A 208 11.96 18.57 11.29
CA GLY A 208 13.23 18.08 11.80
C GLY A 208 14.35 18.93 11.22
N ALA A 209 14.44 20.18 11.66
CA ALA A 209 15.65 20.97 11.48
C ALA A 209 16.53 20.78 12.72
N SER A 210 17.79 20.39 12.52
CA SER A 210 18.85 20.56 13.51
C SER A 210 19.69 21.75 13.05
N GLY A 211 19.67 22.86 13.79
CA GLY A 211 20.33 24.09 13.34
C GLY A 211 20.15 25.27 14.28
N SER A 212 20.90 25.26 15.39
CA SER A 212 21.22 26.40 16.27
C SER A 212 20.11 27.36 16.71
N TYR A 213 19.82 27.37 18.01
CA TYR A 213 20.03 28.58 18.82
C TYR A 213 20.61 28.20 20.19
N LEU A 214 21.87 28.60 20.42
CA LEU A 214 22.43 28.74 21.76
C LEU A 214 22.24 30.19 22.21
N ALA A 215 22.22 30.38 23.54
CA ALA A 215 22.29 31.65 24.25
C ALA A 215 21.11 32.64 24.08
N ASN A 216 20.25 32.73 25.11
CA ASN A 216 20.46 33.76 26.14
C ASN A 216 19.48 33.61 27.32
N GLY A 217 19.89 34.07 28.51
CA GLY A 217 18.95 34.49 29.57
C GLY A 217 18.71 33.51 30.74
N LEU A 218 19.74 33.23 31.54
CA LEU A 218 19.53 32.93 32.97
C LEU A 218 18.94 34.16 33.68
N ASN A 219 17.93 33.97 34.55
CA ASN A 219 17.70 34.69 35.82
C ASN A 219 16.34 34.29 36.44
N GLY A 220 16.29 33.94 37.73
CA GLY A 220 15.01 33.72 38.45
C GLY A 220 14.99 32.63 39.54
N TRP A 221 15.57 32.94 40.69
CA TRP A 221 15.61 32.24 41.99
C TRP A 221 14.58 31.15 42.41
N VAL A 222 15.11 30.09 43.04
CA VAL A 222 14.94 29.67 44.46
C VAL A 222 13.55 29.78 45.14
N GLY A 223 13.01 28.63 45.58
CA GLY A 223 12.68 28.40 47.00
C GLY A 223 11.22 28.42 47.52
N ALA A 224 10.76 27.23 47.94
CA ALA A 224 9.89 26.97 49.11
C ALA A 224 8.36 27.27 49.09
N HIS A 225 7.69 26.58 50.04
CA HIS A 225 6.28 26.26 50.23
C HIS A 225 5.23 27.39 50.43
N ALA A 226 3.96 26.97 50.30
CA ALA A 226 2.74 27.45 50.98
C ALA A 226 1.69 28.24 50.14
N ALA A 227 0.44 28.17 50.60
CA ALA A 227 -0.79 28.63 49.93
C ALA A 227 -1.47 29.77 50.74
N PRO A 228 -2.71 30.20 50.45
CA PRO A 228 -3.35 30.54 49.16
C PRO A 228 -3.80 32.03 49.12
N GLY A 229 -4.04 32.62 47.94
CA GLY A 229 -4.57 33.99 47.83
C GLY A 229 -5.23 34.32 46.49
N ARG A 230 -6.34 35.06 46.51
CA ARG A 230 -7.13 35.41 45.29
C ARG A 230 -6.66 36.71 44.63
N GLY A 231 -6.43 36.65 43.32
CA GLY A 231 -6.96 37.63 42.35
C GLY A 231 -6.12 38.84 41.96
N ARG A 232 -5.54 38.81 40.74
CA ARG A 232 -6.01 39.67 39.62
C ARG A 232 -5.37 39.28 38.26
N GLN A 233 -6.22 39.32 37.24
CA GLN A 233 -5.96 39.63 35.82
C GLN A 233 -4.61 39.26 35.16
N GLY A 234 -4.70 38.41 34.12
CA GLY A 234 -4.46 38.95 32.78
C GLY A 234 -3.09 38.73 32.11
N GLN A 235 -2.56 37.51 32.07
CA GLN A 235 -1.74 36.97 30.96
C GLN A 235 -1.39 35.50 31.23
N GLY A 236 -1.31 34.67 30.17
CA GLY A 236 -0.75 33.31 30.26
C GLY A 236 -1.72 32.14 30.15
N MET A 237 -2.29 31.92 28.96
CA MET A 237 -3.10 30.73 28.64
C MET A 237 -2.49 29.89 27.49
N PHE A 238 -1.16 29.71 27.52
CA PHE A 238 -0.43 28.80 26.61
C PHE A 238 0.64 27.95 27.29
N LYS A 239 0.94 28.18 28.59
CA LYS A 239 1.93 27.41 29.38
C LYS A 239 1.36 26.19 30.13
N SER A 240 0.04 26.03 30.21
CA SER A 240 -0.62 25.03 31.09
C SER A 240 -0.77 23.62 30.49
N ARG A 241 -0.60 23.45 29.18
CA ARG A 241 -0.88 22.18 28.49
C ARG A 241 0.34 21.28 28.31
N LEU A 242 1.53 21.86 28.11
CA LEU A 242 2.78 21.09 28.20
C LEU A 242 3.02 20.58 29.62
N THR A 243 2.69 21.38 30.63
CA THR A 243 2.87 21.02 32.06
C THR A 243 1.98 19.88 32.52
N SER A 244 0.78 19.69 31.95
CA SER A 244 -0.13 18.61 32.38
C SER A 244 0.30 17.21 31.94
N LEU A 245 1.07 17.08 30.86
CA LEU A 245 1.66 15.79 30.44
C LEU A 245 2.99 15.55 31.15
N LEU A 246 3.76 16.62 31.41
CA LEU A 246 4.99 16.54 32.20
C LEU A 246 4.70 16.19 33.66
N SER A 247 3.66 16.76 34.29
CA SER A 247 3.36 16.54 35.72
C SER A 247 2.94 15.10 36.05
N LEU A 248 2.46 14.33 35.08
CA LEU A 248 2.12 12.90 35.24
C LEU A 248 3.35 11.99 35.10
N LEU A 249 4.44 12.49 34.50
CA LEU A 249 5.76 11.83 34.43
C LEU A 249 6.72 12.30 35.55
N ILE A 250 6.60 13.54 36.00
CA ILE A 250 7.44 14.16 37.04
C ILE A 250 7.20 13.59 38.44
N ALA A 251 6.06 12.92 38.69
CA ALA A 251 5.77 12.33 40.00
C ALA A 251 6.74 11.21 40.39
N TYR A 252 7.22 10.41 39.42
CA TYR A 252 8.07 9.24 39.63
C TYR A 252 8.99 9.00 38.41
N ALA A 253 9.96 9.91 38.19
CA ALA A 253 11.04 9.67 37.23
C ALA A 253 12.26 9.07 37.95
N PRO A 254 12.49 7.73 37.90
CA PRO A 254 13.69 7.14 38.47
C PRO A 254 14.95 7.59 37.72
N GLN A 255 16.11 7.40 38.36
CA GLN A 255 17.40 7.82 37.79
C GLN A 255 17.77 7.01 36.52
N ILE A 256 17.18 5.83 36.33
CA ILE A 256 17.47 4.91 35.23
C ILE A 256 16.17 4.59 34.47
N ALA A 257 16.20 4.72 33.15
CA ALA A 257 15.11 4.29 32.27
C ALA A 257 15.60 3.25 31.25
N ILE A 258 14.82 2.18 31.06
CA ILE A 258 15.16 1.07 30.16
C ILE A 258 14.11 1.04 29.04
N LEU A 259 14.45 1.56 27.86
CA LEU A 259 13.62 1.50 26.67
C LEU A 259 13.67 0.09 26.06
N VAL A 260 12.51 -0.52 25.86
CA VAL A 260 12.38 -1.85 25.25
C VAL A 260 11.49 -1.79 24.01
N ASP A 261 12.05 -2.24 22.87
CA ASP A 261 11.35 -2.36 21.58
C ASP A 261 11.72 -3.71 20.92
N ASP A 262 10.99 -4.12 19.88
CA ASP A 262 11.36 -5.32 19.12
C ASP A 262 12.32 -5.04 17.98
N MET A 263 12.07 -4.00 17.17
CA MET A 263 12.89 -3.69 16.01
C MET A 263 13.10 -2.19 15.80
N ILE A 264 14.36 -1.78 15.66
CA ILE A 264 14.71 -0.43 15.22
C ILE A 264 14.84 -0.40 13.70
N ASP A 265 14.25 0.63 13.10
CA ASP A 265 14.39 0.98 11.69
C ASP A 265 14.94 2.42 11.62
N THR A 266 14.09 3.43 11.40
CA THR A 266 14.54 4.84 11.28
C THR A 266 15.16 5.49 12.53
N GLY A 267 15.27 4.79 13.67
CA GLY A 267 15.70 5.33 14.97
C GLY A 267 14.73 6.31 15.65
N ARG A 268 13.93 7.06 14.87
CA ARG A 268 13.14 8.23 15.31
C ARG A 268 12.23 7.98 16.52
N THR A 269 11.62 6.80 16.65
CA THR A 269 10.72 6.48 17.77
C THR A 269 11.50 6.40 19.08
N VAL A 270 12.60 5.63 19.07
CA VAL A 270 13.53 5.46 20.20
C VAL A 270 14.24 6.77 20.53
N SER A 271 14.71 7.54 19.54
CA SER A 271 15.36 8.83 19.77
C SER A 271 14.41 9.87 20.40
N LEU A 272 13.12 9.90 20.01
CA LEU A 272 12.13 10.77 20.65
C LEU A 272 11.85 10.30 22.08
N ALA A 273 11.73 8.99 22.30
CA ALA A 273 11.50 8.41 23.61
C ALA A 273 12.65 8.72 24.59
N ALA A 274 13.90 8.57 24.16
CA ALA A 274 15.07 8.91 24.95
C ALA A 274 15.15 10.41 25.28
N ARG A 275 14.77 11.30 24.34
CA ARG A 275 14.68 12.75 24.61
C ARG A 275 13.63 13.06 25.67
N LEU A 276 12.43 12.49 25.56
CA LEU A 276 11.35 12.68 26.54
C LEU A 276 11.74 12.17 27.94
N LEU A 277 12.42 11.03 28.04
CA LEU A 277 12.91 10.50 29.31
C LEU A 277 14.00 11.39 29.93
N LYS A 278 14.89 11.96 29.12
CA LYS A 278 15.90 12.93 29.58
C LYS A 278 15.26 14.25 30.03
N GLU A 279 14.26 14.75 29.31
CA GLU A 279 13.47 15.93 29.68
C GLU A 279 12.63 15.70 30.96
N ALA A 280 12.21 14.46 31.22
CA ALA A 280 11.55 14.04 32.46
C ALA A 280 12.51 13.81 33.65
N GLY A 281 13.84 13.87 33.44
CA GLY A 281 14.84 13.80 34.50
C GLY A 281 15.59 12.48 34.67
N ALA A 282 15.44 11.52 33.74
CA ALA A 282 16.26 10.30 33.75
C ALA A 282 17.76 10.64 33.58
N LYS A 283 18.63 10.07 34.42
CA LYS A 283 20.09 10.29 34.37
C LYS A 283 20.77 9.31 33.42
N GLU A 284 20.31 8.06 33.41
CA GLU A 284 20.81 7.00 32.55
C GLU A 284 19.65 6.44 31.72
N ILE A 285 19.90 6.22 30.43
CA ILE A 285 18.91 5.64 29.50
C ILE A 285 19.57 4.48 28.77
N TYR A 286 19.02 3.29 28.95
CA TYR A 286 19.42 2.07 28.26
C TYR A 286 18.41 1.77 27.16
N VAL A 287 18.88 1.42 25.97
CA VAL A 287 18.02 0.99 24.86
C VAL A 287 18.28 -0.49 24.59
N ILE A 288 17.24 -1.30 24.75
CA ILE A 288 17.26 -2.75 24.55
C ILE A 288 16.30 -3.13 23.44
N VAL A 289 16.82 -3.82 22.41
CA VAL A 289 16.02 -4.30 21.28
C VAL A 289 16.45 -5.69 20.81
N SER A 290 15.47 -6.48 20.38
CA SER A 290 15.69 -7.81 19.79
C SER A 290 16.35 -7.71 18.40
N HIS A 291 15.97 -6.70 17.61
CA HIS A 291 16.41 -6.52 16.22
C HIS A 291 16.88 -5.06 15.95
N GLY A 292 18.19 -4.78 16.00
CA GLY A 292 18.77 -3.43 15.80
C GLY A 292 20.13 -3.29 15.10
N LYS A 293 20.83 -4.36 14.67
CA LYS A 293 22.27 -4.30 14.26
C LYS A 293 22.56 -3.32 13.12
N SER A 294 21.67 -3.22 12.13
CA SER A 294 21.83 -2.32 10.97
C SER A 294 21.61 -0.82 11.25
N TYR A 295 21.25 -0.43 12.48
CA TYR A 295 20.82 0.93 12.80
C TYR A 295 21.53 1.54 14.02
N ILE A 296 22.42 0.80 14.70
CA ILE A 296 23.20 1.32 15.84
C ILE A 296 24.13 2.47 15.41
N ASP A 297 24.85 2.32 14.31
CA ASP A 297 25.71 3.38 13.75
C ASP A 297 24.92 4.67 13.46
N ARG A 298 23.64 4.54 13.07
CA ARG A 298 22.73 5.67 12.90
C ARG A 298 22.25 6.25 14.23
N ILE A 299 22.05 5.43 15.26
CA ILE A 299 21.67 5.90 16.60
C ILE A 299 22.80 6.73 17.22
N ASP A 300 24.05 6.27 17.16
CA ASP A 300 25.20 7.03 17.67
C ASP A 300 25.36 8.37 16.92
N SER A 301 25.11 8.38 15.60
CA SER A 301 25.09 9.64 14.82
C SER A 301 23.92 10.59 15.16
N LEU A 302 22.81 10.07 15.72
CA LEU A 302 21.61 10.84 16.09
C LEU A 302 21.58 11.24 17.58
N LEU A 303 22.34 10.54 18.41
CA LEU A 303 22.56 10.83 19.83
C LEU A 303 23.87 11.61 20.00
N THR A 304 23.92 12.83 19.47
CA THR A 304 24.93 13.83 19.86
C THR A 304 24.68 14.27 21.31
N LEU A 305 24.94 13.38 22.26
CA LEU A 305 24.83 13.59 23.69
C LEU A 305 26.22 13.49 24.31
N PRO A 306 26.73 14.57 24.93
CA PRO A 306 27.90 14.43 25.77
C PRO A 306 27.53 13.57 26.98
N MET A 307 28.30 12.48 27.16
CA MET A 307 28.32 11.56 28.29
C MET A 307 27.14 10.57 28.42
N TRP A 308 27.50 9.27 28.35
CA TRP A 308 26.84 8.08 28.93
C TRP A 308 25.41 7.78 28.46
N GLY A 309 25.30 7.30 27.22
CA GLY A 309 24.17 6.46 26.77
C GLY A 309 24.70 5.09 26.35
N HIS A 310 24.13 4.00 26.88
CA HIS A 310 24.50 2.63 26.49
C HIS A 310 23.36 2.00 25.68
N VAL A 311 23.63 1.69 24.40
CA VAL A 311 22.71 0.98 23.52
C VAL A 311 23.12 -0.50 23.48
N SER A 312 22.20 -1.39 23.86
CA SER A 312 22.45 -2.82 24.00
C SER A 312 21.45 -3.63 23.15
N SER A 313 21.80 -3.90 21.89
CA SER A 313 21.00 -4.80 21.04
C SER A 313 21.32 -6.27 21.30
N PHE A 314 20.30 -7.11 21.34
CA PHE A 314 20.45 -8.56 21.48
C PHE A 314 20.48 -9.25 20.12
N HIS A 315 21.51 -8.94 19.32
CA HIS A 315 21.78 -9.65 18.07
C HIS A 315 22.86 -10.69 18.23
N GLU A 316 22.56 -11.90 17.75
CA GLU A 316 23.36 -12.73 16.83
C GLU A 316 24.89 -12.85 17.05
N THR A 317 25.39 -12.54 18.25
CA THR A 317 26.83 -12.52 18.60
C THR A 317 27.03 -12.63 20.11
N VAL A 318 28.14 -13.26 20.51
CA VAL A 318 28.68 -13.23 21.88
C VAL A 318 29.02 -11.78 22.28
N PRO A 319 28.92 -11.37 23.56
CA PRO A 319 29.22 -9.98 23.95
C PRO A 319 30.66 -9.59 23.61
N ALA A 320 30.82 -8.66 22.66
CA ALA A 320 32.13 -8.13 22.27
C ALA A 320 32.50 -6.91 23.13
N LEU A 321 33.68 -6.97 23.75
CA LEU A 321 34.20 -5.93 24.64
C LEU A 321 35.02 -4.89 23.84
N GLY A 322 34.45 -3.68 23.71
CA GLY A 322 35.19 -2.42 23.54
C GLY A 322 35.56 -1.99 22.10
N HIS A 323 35.31 -0.72 21.78
CA HIS A 323 36.32 0.26 21.31
C HIS A 323 35.68 1.65 21.11
N HIS A 324 36.33 2.71 21.62
CA HIS A 324 36.05 4.12 21.30
C HIS A 324 37.09 4.62 20.28
N GLN A 325 36.75 5.52 19.34
CA GLN A 325 37.36 6.87 19.19
C GLN A 325 36.91 7.68 17.94
N ASP A 326 36.97 9.01 18.14
CA ASP A 326 37.17 10.13 17.20
C ASP A 326 36.05 10.72 16.32
N THR A 327 35.92 12.06 16.46
CA THR A 327 35.09 13.00 15.68
C THR A 327 35.82 14.33 15.51
N THR A 328 35.71 14.99 14.35
CA THR A 328 36.10 16.41 14.14
C THR A 328 35.07 17.14 13.27
N ALA A 329 34.95 18.48 13.43
CA ALA A 329 33.83 19.28 12.90
C ALA A 329 34.28 20.58 12.18
N VAL A 330 33.44 21.11 11.28
CA VAL A 330 33.65 22.39 10.55
C VAL A 330 32.33 23.19 10.46
N ARG A 331 32.39 24.53 10.35
CA ARG A 331 31.28 25.50 10.50
C ARG A 331 31.39 26.65 9.48
N LEU A 332 30.26 27.20 8.98
CA LEU A 332 30.21 28.41 8.13
C LEU A 332 28.99 29.34 8.43
N PRO A 333 29.00 30.64 8.01
CA PRO A 333 28.07 31.69 8.48
C PRO A 333 26.98 32.17 7.47
N VAL A 334 26.19 33.20 7.85
CA VAL A 334 24.92 33.65 7.22
C VAL A 334 24.90 35.17 6.95
N ARG A 335 24.23 35.63 5.87
CA ARG A 335 23.58 36.96 5.62
C ARG A 335 22.99 37.01 4.19
N GLU A 336 22.02 37.85 3.77
CA GLU A 336 20.97 38.70 4.40
C GLU A 336 19.84 38.92 3.34
N LYS A 337 18.72 39.60 3.66
CA LYS A 337 17.55 39.78 2.76
C LYS A 337 17.57 41.10 1.98
N ASP A 338 16.88 41.15 0.83
CA ASP A 338 16.24 42.38 0.31
C ASP A 338 15.02 42.08 -0.60
N ALA A 339 14.21 43.10 -0.94
CA ALA A 339 12.85 42.97 -1.47
C ALA A 339 12.57 43.75 -2.79
N LEU A 340 11.34 43.58 -3.34
CA LEU A 340 10.49 44.54 -4.09
C LEU A 340 9.94 44.16 -5.51
N VAL A 341 8.64 44.45 -5.65
CA VAL A 341 7.84 44.90 -6.82
C VAL A 341 7.39 43.90 -7.90
N HIS A 342 6.08 43.72 -7.97
CA HIS A 342 5.33 43.25 -9.13
C HIS A 342 5.19 44.35 -10.20
N THR A 343 5.35 43.97 -11.48
CA THR A 343 4.73 44.70 -12.60
C THR A 343 3.96 43.71 -13.49
N SER A 344 2.70 44.02 -13.77
CA SER A 344 1.84 43.22 -14.63
C SER A 344 2.08 43.54 -16.10
N SER A 345 2.50 42.55 -16.90
CA SER A 345 2.57 42.68 -18.35
C SER A 345 1.79 41.55 -19.03
N GLN A 346 0.86 41.91 -19.92
CA GLN A 346 -0.04 40.97 -20.59
C GLN A 346 0.77 40.04 -21.53
N ARG A 347 0.92 38.77 -21.16
CA ARG A 347 1.56 37.76 -22.02
C ARG A 347 0.55 37.18 -23.01
N LYS A 348 0.86 37.26 -24.31
CA LYS A 348 0.26 36.38 -25.32
C LYS A 348 0.58 34.92 -24.95
N MET A 349 -0.44 34.13 -24.62
CA MET A 349 -0.29 32.67 -24.50
C MET A 349 -0.16 32.07 -25.90
N SER A 350 1.09 31.86 -26.35
CA SER A 350 1.37 31.33 -27.68
C SER A 350 2.54 30.35 -27.72
N THR A 351 2.37 29.20 -27.07
CA THR A 351 2.98 27.90 -27.44
C THR A 351 2.27 26.77 -26.71
N GLU A 352 2.03 25.64 -27.38
CA GLU A 352 1.53 24.40 -26.75
C GLU A 352 2.61 23.84 -25.82
N THR A 353 2.58 24.16 -24.52
CA THR A 353 3.55 23.63 -23.57
C THR A 353 3.36 22.12 -23.41
N GLN A 354 4.43 21.37 -23.67
CA GLN A 354 4.52 19.93 -23.38
C GLN A 354 5.30 19.71 -22.08
N GLN A 355 5.11 20.62 -21.11
CA GLN A 355 5.71 20.54 -19.80
C GLN A 355 4.98 19.49 -18.97
N TYR A 356 5.71 18.72 -18.17
CA TYR A 356 5.13 17.92 -17.10
C TYR A 356 5.83 18.17 -15.76
N ALA A 357 5.09 17.97 -14.69
CA ALA A 357 5.62 17.94 -13.33
C ALA A 357 5.75 16.50 -12.85
N PHE A 358 6.73 16.24 -11.99
CA PHE A 358 6.88 14.95 -11.32
C PHE A 358 7.35 15.14 -9.87
N ARG A 359 6.93 14.23 -8.99
CA ARG A 359 7.35 14.18 -7.58
C ARG A 359 7.80 12.76 -7.28
N SER A 360 9.08 12.59 -6.99
CA SER A 360 9.65 11.34 -6.48
C SER A 360 10.03 11.48 -5.01
N GLN A 361 10.57 10.42 -4.42
CA GLN A 361 11.13 10.43 -3.07
C GLN A 361 12.27 11.44 -2.91
N LYS A 362 13.09 11.64 -3.95
CA LYS A 362 14.28 12.49 -3.91
C LYS A 362 14.00 13.95 -4.28
N GLN A 363 13.08 14.22 -5.21
CA GLN A 363 12.87 15.57 -5.75
C GLN A 363 11.44 15.85 -6.21
N LEU A 364 11.08 17.13 -6.21
CA LEU A 364 10.00 17.71 -7.02
C LEU A 364 10.65 18.40 -8.23
N GLY A 365 10.17 18.14 -9.43
CA GLY A 365 10.74 18.70 -10.66
C GLY A 365 9.70 19.05 -11.71
N LEU A 366 10.06 20.05 -12.52
CA LEU A 366 9.36 20.42 -13.74
C LEU A 366 10.27 20.09 -14.93
N VAL A 367 9.70 19.47 -15.96
CA VAL A 367 10.41 19.03 -17.16
C VAL A 367 9.76 19.68 -18.37
N GLY A 368 10.58 20.24 -19.26
CA GLY A 368 10.14 20.87 -20.50
C GLY A 368 9.59 19.88 -21.53
N GLY A 369 9.22 20.40 -22.69
CA GLY A 369 8.75 19.60 -23.81
C GLY A 369 9.85 19.17 -24.78
N LEU A 370 9.42 18.83 -26.00
CA LEU A 370 10.31 18.65 -27.15
C LEU A 370 11.26 19.85 -27.37
N PRO A 371 12.45 19.62 -27.95
CA PRO A 371 12.94 18.33 -28.44
C PRO A 371 13.53 17.41 -27.36
N GLU A 372 14.01 17.96 -26.25
CA GLU A 372 14.89 17.24 -25.31
C GLU A 372 14.18 16.69 -24.08
N PHE A 373 13.05 17.28 -23.65
CA PHE A 373 12.45 17.06 -22.33
C PHE A 373 13.48 17.25 -21.20
N ALA A 374 14.21 18.37 -21.27
CA ALA A 374 15.18 18.77 -20.26
C ALA A 374 14.48 19.27 -18.97
N PRO A 375 15.09 19.11 -17.78
CA PRO A 375 14.65 19.80 -16.57
C PRO A 375 14.58 21.32 -16.76
N ILE A 376 13.63 21.98 -16.10
CA ILE A 376 13.50 23.44 -16.15
C ILE A 376 14.39 24.08 -15.08
N ASP A 377 15.59 24.52 -15.45
CA ASP A 377 16.58 25.10 -14.53
C ASP A 377 16.11 26.39 -13.83
N ALA A 378 15.17 27.11 -14.44
CA ALA A 378 14.57 28.30 -13.84
C ALA A 378 13.64 28.01 -12.64
N PHE A 379 13.26 26.74 -12.44
CA PHE A 379 12.46 26.31 -11.29
C PHE A 379 13.36 26.00 -10.09
N ASP A 380 13.32 26.88 -9.10
CA ASP A 380 14.07 26.75 -7.86
C ASP A 380 13.57 25.52 -7.06
N LYS A 381 14.23 24.37 -7.26
CA LYS A 381 13.82 23.10 -6.63
C LYS A 381 13.79 23.22 -5.10
N PRO A 382 12.71 22.81 -4.42
CA PRO A 382 12.62 22.93 -2.97
C PRO A 382 13.64 22.01 -2.28
N SER A 383 14.31 22.53 -1.26
CA SER A 383 15.30 21.79 -0.45
C SER A 383 14.67 20.73 0.46
N ALA A 384 13.38 20.82 0.73
CA ALA A 384 12.61 19.83 1.48
C ALA A 384 11.74 18.97 0.53
N THR A 385 11.58 17.68 0.86
CA THR A 385 10.72 16.78 0.09
C THR A 385 9.27 17.28 0.07
N SER A 386 8.72 17.45 -1.13
CA SER A 386 7.31 17.85 -1.29
C SER A 386 6.36 16.71 -0.94
N ARG A 387 5.24 17.04 -0.29
CA ARG A 387 4.19 16.08 0.12
C ARG A 387 3.20 15.79 -1.01
N ALA A 388 2.77 16.83 -1.72
CA ALA A 388 1.95 16.78 -2.92
C ALA A 388 2.13 18.07 -3.73
N TYR A 389 1.73 18.05 -5.00
CA TYR A 389 1.58 19.24 -5.82
C TYR A 389 0.27 19.18 -6.63
N THR A 390 -0.16 20.31 -7.17
CA THR A 390 -1.22 20.37 -8.19
C THR A 390 -1.01 21.53 -9.14
N TYR A 391 -1.50 21.39 -10.38
CA TYR A 391 -1.67 22.52 -11.30
C TYR A 391 -3.07 23.13 -11.14
N SER A 392 -3.17 24.42 -11.39
CA SER A 392 -4.43 25.10 -11.73
C SER A 392 -5.04 24.52 -13.01
N GLN A 393 -6.36 24.61 -13.21
CA GLN A 393 -7.02 23.96 -14.37
C GLN A 393 -6.64 24.59 -15.72
N ASP A 394 -6.23 25.85 -15.72
CA ASP A 394 -5.69 26.58 -16.87
C ASP A 394 -4.18 26.38 -17.06
N GLY A 395 -3.50 25.74 -16.09
CA GLY A 395 -2.07 25.48 -16.09
C GLY A 395 -1.18 26.69 -15.77
N ARG A 396 -1.75 27.86 -15.45
CA ARG A 396 -0.97 29.10 -15.24
C ARG A 396 -0.21 29.10 -13.92
N LEU A 397 -0.77 28.47 -12.89
CA LEU A 397 -0.18 28.27 -11.56
C LEU A 397 0.13 26.80 -11.29
N PHE A 398 1.24 26.59 -10.60
CA PHE A 398 1.69 25.32 -10.04
C PHE A 398 1.86 25.50 -8.53
N ALA A 399 1.23 24.67 -7.70
CA ALA A 399 1.36 24.78 -6.26
C ALA A 399 1.81 23.46 -5.63
N TYR A 400 2.67 23.54 -4.60
CA TYR A 400 3.21 22.36 -3.92
C TYR A 400 3.33 22.56 -2.42
N ILE A 401 3.22 21.46 -1.68
CA ILE A 401 3.31 21.41 -0.22
C ILE A 401 4.74 21.07 0.20
N LEU A 402 5.31 21.85 1.11
CA LEU A 402 6.47 21.51 1.95
C LEU A 402 6.03 21.38 3.43
N PRO A 403 6.87 20.85 4.34
CA PRO A 403 6.54 20.79 5.76
C PRO A 403 6.22 22.15 6.42
N ALA A 404 6.74 23.24 5.85
CA ALA A 404 6.52 24.61 6.34
C ALA A 404 5.22 25.27 5.83
N GLY A 405 4.63 24.77 4.74
CA GLY A 405 3.54 25.47 4.07
C GLY A 405 3.32 25.08 2.62
N VAL A 406 2.41 25.79 1.96
CA VAL A 406 2.15 25.67 0.52
C VAL A 406 2.79 26.84 -0.22
N TYR A 407 3.43 26.53 -1.34
CA TYR A 407 4.06 27.52 -2.22
C TYR A 407 3.34 27.48 -3.57
N ILE A 408 2.91 28.64 -4.03
CA ILE A 408 2.27 28.85 -5.32
C ILE A 408 3.29 29.52 -6.24
N VAL A 409 3.53 28.90 -7.40
CA VAL A 409 4.50 29.29 -8.41
C VAL A 409 3.77 29.62 -9.71
N ASP A 410 4.15 30.70 -10.37
CA ASP A 410 3.72 30.96 -11.75
C ASP A 410 4.44 29.99 -12.69
N ALA A 411 3.68 29.21 -13.45
CA ALA A 411 4.20 28.09 -14.25
C ALA A 411 4.86 28.54 -15.57
N GLY A 412 4.92 29.85 -15.87
CA GLY A 412 5.58 30.41 -17.05
C GLY A 412 6.84 31.24 -16.75
N THR A 413 7.10 31.53 -15.47
CA THR A 413 8.28 32.24 -14.95
C THR A 413 9.02 31.43 -13.89
N PHE A 414 8.37 30.40 -13.33
CA PHE A 414 8.87 29.46 -12.33
C PHE A 414 9.25 30.09 -10.98
N LYS A 415 8.78 31.32 -10.71
CA LYS A 415 8.96 32.02 -9.44
C LYS A 415 7.74 31.89 -8.53
N VAL A 416 8.01 31.81 -7.23
CA VAL A 416 6.98 31.79 -6.18
C VAL A 416 6.24 33.14 -6.21
N VAL A 417 4.94 33.08 -6.45
CA VAL A 417 4.04 34.25 -6.41
C VAL A 417 3.38 34.42 -5.05
N GLN A 418 3.15 33.33 -4.31
CA GLN A 418 2.55 33.36 -2.98
C GLN A 418 3.04 32.18 -2.13
N ALA A 419 3.20 32.40 -0.83
CA ALA A 419 3.42 31.35 0.16
C ALA A 419 2.33 31.39 1.24
N ILE A 420 1.93 30.23 1.73
CA ILE A 420 0.96 30.04 2.82
C ILE A 420 1.67 29.21 3.88
N GLU A 421 2.19 29.89 4.92
CA GLU A 421 3.05 29.32 5.97
C GLU A 421 2.24 28.58 7.06
N VAL A 422 1.30 27.73 6.64
CA VAL A 422 0.58 26.82 7.52
C VAL A 422 1.22 25.43 7.44
N PRO A 423 1.87 24.94 8.51
CA PRO A 423 2.42 23.59 8.52
C PRO A 423 1.28 22.56 8.42
N ASN A 424 1.62 21.27 8.36
CA ASN A 424 0.65 20.17 8.50
C ASN A 424 -0.40 20.01 7.38
N ILE A 425 -0.33 20.82 6.32
CA ILE A 425 -1.12 20.61 5.10
C ILE A 425 -0.61 19.34 4.40
N ILE A 426 -1.54 18.51 3.89
CA ILE A 426 -1.22 17.25 3.18
C ILE A 426 -1.95 17.08 1.85
N GLU A 427 -3.04 17.82 1.61
CA GLU A 427 -3.70 17.91 0.31
C GLU A 427 -3.90 19.39 -0.05
N LEU A 428 -3.86 19.70 -1.35
CA LEU A 428 -4.27 21.00 -1.89
C LEU A 428 -5.11 20.82 -3.16
N SER A 429 -5.97 21.79 -3.46
CA SER A 429 -6.70 21.86 -4.74
C SER A 429 -6.97 23.31 -5.09
N PHE A 430 -6.69 23.72 -6.32
CA PHE A 430 -7.24 24.97 -6.83
C PHE A 430 -8.76 24.86 -7.05
N SER A 431 -9.40 26.00 -7.01
CA SER A 431 -10.72 26.26 -7.61
C SER A 431 -10.61 26.36 -9.15
N PRO A 432 -11.71 26.29 -9.92
CA PRO A 432 -11.68 26.16 -11.38
C PRO A 432 -10.92 27.26 -12.15
N LEU A 433 -11.03 28.52 -11.72
CA LEU A 433 -10.30 29.67 -12.24
C LEU A 433 -9.01 29.93 -11.46
N ALA A 434 -8.71 29.13 -10.43
CA ALA A 434 -7.58 29.30 -9.52
C ALA A 434 -7.55 30.67 -8.81
N THR A 435 -8.71 31.26 -8.53
CA THR A 435 -8.83 32.45 -7.64
C THR A 435 -8.61 32.06 -6.18
N PHE A 436 -9.06 30.86 -5.82
CA PHE A 436 -8.96 30.28 -4.49
C PHE A 436 -8.13 29.01 -4.48
N LEU A 437 -7.35 28.82 -3.42
CA LEU A 437 -6.71 27.56 -3.11
C LEU A 437 -7.39 26.92 -1.89
N GLN A 438 -7.73 25.64 -2.00
CA GLN A 438 -8.20 24.83 -0.88
C GLN A 438 -7.04 24.03 -0.33
N THR A 439 -6.95 23.91 1.00
CA THR A 439 -5.95 23.05 1.67
C THR A 439 -6.61 22.19 2.72
N TRP A 440 -6.14 20.95 2.87
CA TRP A 440 -6.60 20.03 3.90
C TRP A 440 -5.44 19.56 4.78
N GLU A 441 -5.62 19.77 6.07
CA GLU A 441 -4.85 19.18 7.16
C GLU A 441 -5.61 17.96 7.70
N ARG A 442 -4.90 17.05 8.37
CA ARG A 442 -5.57 15.92 8.99
C ARG A 442 -6.41 16.38 10.20
N PRO A 443 -7.65 15.85 10.40
CA PRO A 443 -8.48 16.24 11.54
C PRO A 443 -7.81 15.92 12.87
N GLN A 444 -7.76 16.90 13.77
CA GLN A 444 -7.21 16.77 15.12
C GLN A 444 -8.32 17.01 16.15
N LYS A 445 -8.13 16.52 17.38
CA LYS A 445 -8.97 16.89 18.51
C LYS A 445 -8.33 18.11 19.17
N LEU A 446 -8.97 19.26 19.06
CA LEU A 446 -8.60 20.39 19.90
C LEU A 446 -9.16 20.17 21.31
N GLU A 447 -8.54 20.81 22.30
CA GLU A 447 -9.05 20.77 23.67
C GLU A 447 -10.31 21.64 23.84
N GLU A 448 -10.98 21.53 24.99
CA GLU A 448 -12.27 22.19 25.28
C GLU A 448 -13.42 21.85 24.30
N GLY A 449 -13.26 20.80 23.48
CA GLY A 449 -14.28 20.36 22.54
C GLY A 449 -14.37 21.20 21.26
N ALA A 450 -13.46 22.14 21.05
CA ALA A 450 -13.38 22.92 19.81
C ALA A 450 -13.16 22.01 18.59
N GLN A 451 -13.80 22.33 17.47
CA GLN A 451 -13.66 21.56 16.24
C GLN A 451 -12.45 22.04 15.45
N HIS A 452 -11.53 21.14 15.07
CA HIS A 452 -10.39 21.51 14.22
C HIS A 452 -10.88 21.97 12.85
N LYS A 453 -10.57 23.21 12.46
CA LYS A 453 -10.89 23.77 11.14
C LYS A 453 -9.85 23.34 10.10
N ASN A 454 -9.81 22.04 9.83
CA ASN A 454 -8.74 21.40 9.06
C ASN A 454 -8.90 21.52 7.54
N LEU A 455 -10.00 22.09 7.05
CA LEU A 455 -10.18 22.49 5.66
C LEU A 455 -10.20 24.02 5.59
N ARG A 456 -9.30 24.62 4.81
CA ARG A 456 -9.16 26.08 4.68
C ARG A 456 -9.24 26.51 3.23
N ILE A 457 -9.81 27.69 3.00
CA ILE A 457 -9.92 28.33 1.70
C ILE A 457 -9.10 29.62 1.74
N TRP A 458 -8.16 29.73 0.81
CA TRP A 458 -7.21 30.83 0.70
C TRP A 458 -7.47 31.63 -0.56
N SER A 459 -7.31 32.95 -0.49
CA SER A 459 -7.14 33.78 -1.67
C SER A 459 -5.76 33.51 -2.29
N VAL A 460 -5.71 33.28 -3.59
CA VAL A 460 -4.45 33.07 -4.34
C VAL A 460 -3.74 34.40 -4.61
N ALA A 461 -4.46 35.52 -4.58
CA ALA A 461 -3.93 36.84 -4.95
C ALA A 461 -3.10 37.51 -3.86
N ASP A 462 -3.41 37.24 -2.58
CA ASP A 462 -2.78 37.85 -1.41
C ASP A 462 -2.44 36.83 -0.28
N GLY A 463 -2.83 35.56 -0.43
CA GLY A 463 -2.59 34.51 0.56
C GLY A 463 -3.49 34.55 1.80
N ALA A 464 -4.53 35.37 1.84
CA ALA A 464 -5.41 35.49 3.02
C ALA A 464 -6.28 34.24 3.24
N GLU A 465 -6.46 33.82 4.51
CA GLU A 465 -7.47 32.80 4.88
C GLU A 465 -8.87 33.44 4.80
N LEU A 466 -9.67 33.04 3.82
CA LEU A 466 -11.00 33.59 3.57
C LEU A 466 -12.07 32.90 4.42
N THR A 467 -11.96 31.58 4.57
CA THR A 467 -12.85 30.80 5.43
C THR A 467 -12.25 29.44 5.75
N SER A 468 -12.74 28.82 6.82
CA SER A 468 -12.21 27.53 7.29
C SER A 468 -13.27 26.69 8.02
N PHE A 469 -13.14 25.38 7.87
CA PHE A 469 -14.17 24.38 8.06
C PHE A 469 -13.60 23.11 8.70
N THR A 470 -14.42 22.40 9.49
CA THR A 470 -14.10 21.04 9.94
C THR A 470 -14.57 20.03 8.90
N GLN A 471 -13.64 19.22 8.40
CA GLN A 471 -13.88 18.19 7.37
C GLN A 471 -13.21 16.88 7.77
N LYS A 472 -13.98 15.97 8.36
CA LYS A 472 -13.46 14.70 8.93
C LYS A 472 -13.07 13.67 7.87
N ALA A 473 -13.78 13.62 6.75
CA ALA A 473 -13.50 12.68 5.66
C ALA A 473 -12.44 13.27 4.73
N GLN A 474 -11.40 12.49 4.43
CA GLN A 474 -10.43 12.80 3.38
C GLN A 474 -11.03 12.56 1.98
N GLU A 475 -11.96 11.61 1.83
CA GLU A 475 -12.72 11.47 0.60
C GLU A 475 -13.74 12.61 0.47
N GLY A 476 -13.82 13.23 -0.72
CA GLY A 476 -14.70 14.38 -0.96
C GLY A 476 -14.39 15.60 -0.10
N TRP A 477 -13.12 15.80 0.28
CA TRP A 477 -12.73 16.86 1.21
C TRP A 477 -12.91 18.29 0.66
N THR A 478 -12.80 18.48 -0.65
CA THR A 478 -12.88 19.79 -1.31
C THR A 478 -14.30 20.32 -1.36
N LEU A 479 -14.46 21.64 -1.21
CA LEU A 479 -15.64 22.35 -1.72
C LEU A 479 -15.70 22.18 -3.24
N GLN A 480 -16.91 21.96 -3.75
CA GLN A 480 -17.19 21.92 -5.20
C GLN A 480 -17.58 23.31 -5.66
N PHE A 481 -16.91 23.83 -6.69
CA PHE A 481 -17.16 25.16 -7.25
C PHE A 481 -17.88 25.05 -8.59
N THR A 482 -18.73 26.03 -8.89
CA THR A 482 -19.14 26.30 -10.28
C THR A 482 -17.94 26.66 -11.14
N THR A 483 -17.97 26.38 -12.44
CA THR A 483 -16.87 26.70 -13.38
C THR A 483 -16.54 28.19 -13.48
N ASN A 484 -17.50 29.07 -13.17
CA ASN A 484 -17.31 30.52 -13.07
C ASN A 484 -17.09 31.02 -11.63
N GLU A 485 -16.91 30.12 -10.65
CA GLU A 485 -16.73 30.42 -9.21
C GLU A 485 -17.81 31.30 -8.56
N SER A 486 -18.99 31.42 -9.18
CA SER A 486 -20.15 32.11 -8.58
C SER A 486 -20.68 31.45 -7.30
N HIS A 487 -20.53 30.13 -7.17
CA HIS A 487 -20.99 29.36 -6.01
C HIS A 487 -19.96 28.31 -5.61
N ALA A 488 -19.84 28.06 -4.30
CA ALA A 488 -19.12 26.92 -3.75
C ALA A 488 -20.03 26.10 -2.82
N LEU A 489 -19.92 24.77 -2.86
CA LEU A 489 -20.79 23.85 -2.15
C LEU A 489 -20.02 22.84 -1.31
N ARG A 490 -20.59 22.45 -0.17
CA ARG A 490 -20.14 21.31 0.65
C ARG A 490 -21.32 20.59 1.29
N VAL A 491 -21.12 19.34 1.69
CA VAL A 491 -22.11 18.55 2.43
C VAL A 491 -21.76 18.50 3.91
N VAL A 492 -22.71 18.82 4.78
CA VAL A 492 -22.56 18.73 6.24
C VAL A 492 -23.79 18.03 6.83
N GLY A 493 -23.62 16.77 7.21
CA GLY A 493 -24.69 15.96 7.78
C GLY A 493 -25.80 15.67 6.77
N GLN A 494 -26.87 16.47 6.79
CA GLN A 494 -28.00 16.39 5.86
C GLN A 494 -28.19 17.67 5.03
N ASP A 495 -27.32 18.67 5.22
CA ASP A 495 -27.38 19.94 4.51
C ASP A 495 -26.32 19.97 3.40
N VAL A 496 -26.74 20.26 2.17
CA VAL A 496 -25.83 20.81 1.16
C VAL A 496 -25.82 22.32 1.38
N GLN A 497 -24.69 22.85 1.84
CA GLN A 497 -24.50 24.27 2.13
C GLN A 497 -23.86 24.95 0.91
N VAL A 498 -24.42 26.10 0.54
CA VAL A 498 -23.93 26.94 -0.57
C VAL A 498 -23.34 28.23 -0.02
N PHE A 499 -22.21 28.62 -0.59
CA PHE A 499 -21.46 29.84 -0.29
C PHE A 499 -21.31 30.66 -1.56
N SER A 500 -21.28 31.98 -1.43
CA SER A 500 -20.86 32.91 -2.49
C SER A 500 -19.35 33.17 -2.34
N PRO A 501 -18.48 32.72 -3.28
CA PRO A 501 -17.05 32.95 -3.17
C PRO A 501 -16.62 34.42 -3.30
N ALA A 502 -17.52 35.30 -3.76
CA ALA A 502 -17.33 36.75 -3.72
C ALA A 502 -17.58 37.35 -2.31
N GLU A 503 -18.26 36.62 -1.42
CA GLU A 503 -18.78 37.16 -0.15
C GLU A 503 -18.70 36.12 0.99
N TRP A 504 -17.52 35.48 1.16
CA TRP A 504 -17.29 34.43 2.16
C TRP A 504 -17.73 34.79 3.59
N GLU A 505 -17.66 36.08 3.95
CA GLU A 505 -18.08 36.63 5.25
C GLU A 505 -19.57 36.42 5.55
N LYS A 506 -20.43 36.36 4.53
CA LYS A 506 -21.87 36.07 4.71
C LYS A 506 -22.14 34.62 5.11
N GLY A 507 -21.14 33.74 4.99
CA GLY A 507 -21.27 32.32 5.28
C GLY A 507 -22.19 31.61 4.30
N VAL A 508 -23.17 30.86 4.82
CA VAL A 508 -24.09 30.05 4.02
C VAL A 508 -25.18 30.94 3.42
N VAL A 509 -25.12 31.16 2.10
CA VAL A 509 -26.08 32.01 1.37
C VAL A 509 -27.35 31.26 0.95
N ASP A 510 -27.25 29.95 0.74
CA ASP A 510 -28.39 29.06 0.49
C ASP A 510 -28.10 27.65 1.02
N LYS A 511 -29.13 26.84 1.26
CA LYS A 511 -28.99 25.46 1.73
C LYS A 511 -30.10 24.55 1.19
N LEU A 512 -29.71 23.34 0.80
CA LEU A 512 -30.63 22.26 0.45
C LEU A 512 -30.58 21.16 1.52
N ARG A 513 -31.69 20.95 2.23
CA ARG A 513 -31.84 19.86 3.20
C ARG A 513 -32.24 18.58 2.47
N VAL A 514 -31.40 17.54 2.53
CA VAL A 514 -31.72 16.21 2.04
C VAL A 514 -31.38 15.18 3.10
N GLU A 515 -32.41 14.57 3.71
CA GLU A 515 -32.18 13.45 4.62
C GLU A 515 -31.57 12.25 3.87
N GLY A 516 -30.49 11.70 4.42
CA GLY A 516 -29.84 10.51 3.84
C GLY A 516 -28.92 10.80 2.66
N VAL A 517 -28.58 12.06 2.39
CA VAL A 517 -27.51 12.40 1.42
C VAL A 517 -26.20 11.72 1.77
N THR A 518 -25.61 11.04 0.78
CA THR A 518 -24.34 10.32 0.89
C THR A 518 -23.27 10.86 -0.05
N SER A 519 -23.67 11.39 -1.22
CA SER A 519 -22.76 12.11 -2.13
C SER A 519 -23.51 13.16 -2.96
N VAL A 520 -22.78 14.16 -3.45
CA VAL A 520 -23.29 15.21 -4.36
C VAL A 520 -22.28 15.50 -5.46
N SER A 521 -22.76 16.02 -6.59
CA SER A 521 -21.91 16.49 -7.68
C SER A 521 -22.55 17.66 -8.44
N ILE A 522 -21.87 18.81 -8.46
CA ILE A 522 -22.25 19.94 -9.31
C ILE A 522 -21.87 19.69 -10.78
N SER A 523 -22.74 20.06 -11.71
CA SER A 523 -22.45 20.03 -13.14
C SER A 523 -21.46 21.14 -13.53
N PRO A 524 -20.52 20.91 -14.46
CA PRO A 524 -19.62 21.94 -14.97
C PRO A 524 -20.28 22.98 -15.92
N ALA A 525 -21.61 22.96 -16.09
CA ALA A 525 -22.30 23.87 -17.00
C ALA A 525 -22.04 25.35 -16.64
N ALA A 526 -21.53 26.12 -17.61
CA ALA A 526 -21.19 27.54 -17.42
C ALA A 526 -22.42 28.44 -17.21
N GLN A 527 -23.61 27.98 -17.63
CA GLN A 527 -24.89 28.63 -17.42
C GLN A 527 -25.86 27.63 -16.78
N ASN A 528 -26.63 28.07 -15.80
CA ASN A 528 -27.63 27.25 -15.07
C ASN A 528 -27.09 25.89 -14.60
N PRO A 529 -26.01 25.86 -13.80
CA PRO A 529 -25.48 24.62 -13.24
C PRO A 529 -26.54 23.86 -12.45
N SER A 530 -26.49 22.54 -12.55
CA SER A 530 -27.35 21.61 -11.82
C SER A 530 -26.55 20.91 -10.71
N LEU A 531 -27.26 20.52 -9.64
CA LEU A 531 -26.70 19.76 -8.53
C LEU A 531 -27.32 18.36 -8.51
N ALA A 532 -26.52 17.32 -8.78
CA ALA A 532 -26.93 15.94 -8.54
C ALA A 532 -26.66 15.57 -7.07
N VAL A 533 -27.63 14.89 -6.44
CA VAL A 533 -27.61 14.46 -5.04
C VAL A 533 -27.97 12.97 -5.00
N PHE A 534 -27.14 12.16 -4.36
CA PHE A 534 -27.43 10.74 -4.10
C PHE A 534 -27.88 10.55 -2.64
N ILE A 535 -28.95 9.79 -2.48
CA ILE A 535 -29.57 9.42 -1.22
C ILE A 535 -29.47 7.89 -1.12
N GLY A 536 -28.77 7.38 -0.12
CA GLY A 536 -28.59 5.95 0.10
C GLY A 536 -29.84 5.25 0.64
N GLU A 537 -29.89 3.92 0.54
CA GLU A 537 -31.02 3.12 1.08
C GLU A 537 -31.17 3.31 2.59
N LYS A 538 -32.41 3.47 3.08
CA LYS A 538 -32.67 3.71 4.51
C LYS A 538 -34.06 3.26 4.92
N LYS A 539 -34.17 2.44 5.99
CA LYS A 539 -35.44 1.98 6.59
C LYS A 539 -36.45 1.40 5.56
N GLY A 540 -35.96 0.67 4.56
CA GLY A 540 -36.78 0.10 3.48
C GLY A 540 -37.15 1.07 2.35
N ALA A 541 -36.76 2.35 2.44
CA ALA A 541 -36.82 3.27 1.31
C ALA A 541 -35.64 2.99 0.34
N PRO A 542 -35.91 2.85 -0.97
CA PRO A 542 -34.88 2.60 -1.98
C PRO A 542 -33.99 3.83 -2.23
N ALA A 543 -32.77 3.59 -2.70
CA ALA A 543 -31.81 4.64 -3.00
C ALA A 543 -32.33 5.54 -4.12
N THR A 544 -31.99 6.82 -4.10
CA THR A 544 -32.55 7.81 -5.01
C THR A 544 -31.51 8.84 -5.42
N VAL A 545 -31.45 9.16 -6.71
CA VAL A 545 -30.76 10.36 -7.22
C VAL A 545 -31.79 11.44 -7.51
N ARG A 546 -31.48 12.66 -7.09
CA ARG A 546 -32.22 13.88 -7.44
C ARG A 546 -31.28 14.87 -8.11
N ILE A 547 -31.74 15.52 -9.18
CA ILE A 547 -31.03 16.62 -9.84
C ILE A 547 -31.83 17.89 -9.59
N TYR A 548 -31.19 18.91 -9.01
CA TYR A 548 -31.78 20.21 -8.70
C TYR A 548 -31.15 21.29 -9.59
N SER A 549 -31.88 22.37 -9.89
CA SER A 549 -31.28 23.59 -10.43
C SER A 549 -30.54 24.31 -9.31
N LEU A 550 -29.30 24.74 -9.53
CA LEU A 550 -28.58 25.54 -8.52
C LEU A 550 -29.25 26.90 -8.29
N ALA A 551 -29.92 27.46 -9.30
CA ALA A 551 -30.67 28.72 -9.20
C ALA A 551 -31.98 28.59 -8.41
N ALA A 552 -32.42 27.38 -8.07
CA ALA A 552 -33.68 27.12 -7.37
C ALA A 552 -33.58 25.85 -6.50
N LEU A 553 -32.56 25.77 -5.63
CA LEU A 553 -32.29 24.59 -4.82
C LEU A 553 -33.44 24.21 -3.88
N GLY A 554 -34.16 25.18 -3.33
CA GLY A 554 -35.36 24.95 -2.51
C GLY A 554 -36.59 24.46 -3.29
N GLY A 555 -36.51 24.39 -4.62
CA GLY A 555 -37.59 23.92 -5.49
C GLY A 555 -37.68 22.38 -5.58
N ALA A 556 -38.63 21.92 -6.39
CA ALA A 556 -38.71 20.51 -6.76
C ALA A 556 -37.48 20.10 -7.60
N PRO A 557 -36.97 18.85 -7.46
CA PRO A 557 -35.91 18.36 -8.32
C PRO A 557 -36.39 18.29 -9.78
N ILE A 558 -35.53 18.70 -10.72
CA ILE A 558 -35.75 18.62 -12.17
C ILE A 558 -35.91 17.16 -12.60
N CYS A 559 -35.11 16.27 -12.01
CA CYS A 559 -35.13 14.84 -12.27
C CYS A 559 -35.02 14.08 -10.94
N GLN A 560 -35.82 13.02 -10.78
CA GLN A 560 -35.68 12.06 -9.69
C GLN A 560 -35.69 10.65 -10.26
N LYS A 561 -34.67 9.85 -9.90
CA LYS A 561 -34.60 8.43 -10.27
C LYS A 561 -34.33 7.58 -9.03
N THR A 562 -35.05 6.46 -8.92
CA THR A 562 -34.96 5.53 -7.81
C THR A 562 -34.26 4.24 -8.26
N PHE A 563 -33.47 3.66 -7.37
CA PHE A 563 -32.63 2.49 -7.58
C PHE A 563 -32.86 1.48 -6.46
N TYR A 564 -32.92 0.21 -6.82
CA TYR A 564 -32.91 -0.90 -5.88
C TYR A 564 -31.52 -1.54 -5.92
N LYS A 565 -30.96 -1.89 -4.77
CA LYS A 565 -29.57 -2.35 -4.63
C LYS A 565 -28.58 -1.28 -5.08
N ALA A 566 -28.52 -0.16 -4.37
CA ALA A 566 -27.48 0.85 -4.58
C ALA A 566 -27.03 1.48 -3.25
N ASP A 567 -25.90 1.00 -2.72
CA ASP A 567 -25.30 1.53 -1.48
C ASP A 567 -24.48 2.79 -1.76
N LYS A 568 -23.82 2.83 -2.92
CA LYS A 568 -22.92 3.90 -3.36
C LYS A 568 -23.26 4.32 -4.77
N ALA A 569 -23.03 5.61 -5.06
CA ALA A 569 -23.08 6.13 -6.41
C ALA A 569 -21.94 7.12 -6.68
N THR A 570 -21.39 7.06 -7.88
CA THR A 570 -20.40 7.99 -8.43
C THR A 570 -21.00 8.74 -9.61
N PHE A 571 -20.87 10.06 -9.61
CA PHE A 571 -21.30 10.93 -10.69
C PHE A 571 -20.13 11.28 -11.60
N LYS A 572 -20.32 11.21 -12.92
CA LYS A 572 -19.38 11.71 -13.93
C LYS A 572 -20.15 12.54 -14.95
N TRP A 573 -20.12 13.86 -14.81
CA TRP A 573 -20.73 14.79 -15.76
C TRP A 573 -19.96 14.84 -17.08
N ASN A 574 -20.66 15.12 -18.19
CA ASN A 574 -20.00 15.56 -19.42
C ASN A 574 -19.49 17.01 -19.26
N ALA A 575 -18.51 17.42 -20.08
CA ALA A 575 -17.90 18.74 -19.98
C ALA A 575 -18.90 19.91 -20.17
N ALA A 576 -19.97 19.68 -20.94
CA ALA A 576 -21.07 20.64 -21.11
C ALA A 576 -22.01 20.74 -19.89
N GLY A 577 -21.92 19.84 -18.91
CA GLY A 577 -22.81 19.75 -17.75
C GLY A 577 -24.28 19.45 -18.08
N THR A 578 -24.55 18.94 -19.28
CA THR A 578 -25.91 18.61 -19.77
C THR A 578 -26.34 17.20 -19.44
N HIS A 579 -25.39 16.28 -19.22
CA HIS A 579 -25.66 14.87 -18.94
C HIS A 579 -24.70 14.34 -17.89
N VAL A 580 -25.16 13.39 -17.09
CA VAL A 580 -24.37 12.70 -16.06
C VAL A 580 -24.44 11.19 -16.25
N LEU A 581 -23.27 10.54 -16.23
CA LEU A 581 -23.16 9.11 -16.01
C LEU A 581 -23.18 8.85 -14.51
N LEU A 582 -24.06 7.95 -14.09
CA LEU A 582 -24.25 7.55 -12.71
C LEU A 582 -23.87 6.08 -12.58
N PHE A 583 -22.76 5.81 -11.89
CA PHE A 583 -22.29 4.47 -11.61
C PHE A 583 -22.70 4.08 -10.19
N THR A 584 -23.55 3.07 -10.04
CA THR A 584 -24.04 2.59 -8.74
C THR A 584 -23.43 1.24 -8.38
N GLN A 585 -23.11 1.04 -7.10
CA GLN A 585 -22.55 -0.21 -6.58
C GLN A 585 -23.29 -0.69 -5.33
N THR A 586 -23.36 -2.02 -5.15
CA THR A 586 -23.82 -2.70 -3.93
C THR A 586 -22.65 -3.45 -3.29
N ASP A 587 -22.42 -3.31 -1.99
CA ASP A 587 -21.39 -4.05 -1.26
C ASP A 587 -21.97 -5.35 -0.68
N VAL A 588 -21.99 -6.41 -1.51
CA VAL A 588 -22.54 -7.77 -1.25
C VAL A 588 -24.07 -7.87 -1.29
N ASP A 589 -24.60 -8.80 -2.09
CA ASP A 589 -26.05 -9.05 -2.15
C ASP A 589 -26.50 -9.93 -0.97
N ASN A 590 -27.49 -9.44 -0.20
CA ASN A 590 -28.19 -10.20 0.85
C ASN A 590 -28.82 -11.52 0.33
N SER A 591 -28.96 -11.70 -0.99
CA SER A 591 -29.39 -12.97 -1.60
C SER A 591 -28.33 -14.07 -1.61
N ASN A 592 -27.09 -13.79 -1.17
CA ASN A 592 -25.97 -14.74 -1.14
C ASN A 592 -25.53 -15.25 -2.53
N LYS A 593 -25.98 -14.62 -3.63
CA LYS A 593 -25.68 -15.04 -5.01
C LYS A 593 -24.41 -14.45 -5.62
N SER A 594 -23.95 -13.28 -5.17
CA SER A 594 -22.68 -12.70 -5.63
C SER A 594 -21.83 -12.16 -4.47
N TYR A 595 -20.61 -12.69 -4.36
CA TYR A 595 -19.62 -12.26 -3.36
C TYR A 595 -18.99 -10.89 -3.70
N TYR A 596 -19.24 -10.38 -4.91
CA TYR A 596 -18.68 -9.14 -5.48
C TYR A 596 -19.72 -8.01 -5.64
N GLY A 597 -20.97 -8.22 -5.17
CA GLY A 597 -22.03 -7.23 -5.28
C GLY A 597 -22.65 -7.13 -6.69
N GLU A 598 -23.26 -5.99 -6.97
CA GLU A 598 -23.82 -5.62 -8.29
C GLU A 598 -23.30 -4.23 -8.69
N THR A 599 -22.99 -4.02 -9.97
CA THR A 599 -22.55 -2.72 -10.51
C THR A 599 -23.41 -2.33 -11.71
N ASN A 600 -23.94 -1.11 -11.70
CA ASN A 600 -24.81 -0.61 -12.76
C ASN A 600 -24.36 0.78 -13.23
N LEU A 601 -24.58 1.08 -14.51
CA LEU A 601 -24.33 2.39 -15.10
C LEU A 601 -25.63 2.93 -15.68
N TYR A 602 -25.96 4.17 -15.30
CA TYR A 602 -27.11 4.90 -15.79
C TYR A 602 -26.65 6.20 -16.45
N PHE A 603 -27.48 6.70 -17.35
CA PHE A 603 -27.33 7.97 -18.05
C PHE A 603 -28.53 8.84 -17.70
N LEU A 604 -28.30 10.04 -17.18
CA LEU A 604 -29.36 11.00 -16.85
C LEU A 604 -29.06 12.35 -17.52
N SER A 605 -30.10 12.99 -18.07
CA SER A 605 -30.06 14.38 -18.51
C SER A 605 -30.23 15.34 -17.33
N ALA A 606 -29.47 16.44 -17.32
CA ALA A 606 -29.65 17.54 -16.38
C ALA A 606 -31.06 18.14 -16.42
N LYS A 607 -31.72 18.08 -17.59
CA LYS A 607 -33.06 18.64 -17.83
C LYS A 607 -34.19 17.69 -17.42
N GLY A 608 -33.89 16.44 -17.04
CA GLY A 608 -34.91 15.42 -16.73
C GLY A 608 -35.71 14.92 -17.95
N ASP A 609 -35.34 15.29 -19.17
CA ASP A 609 -36.02 14.91 -20.42
C ASP A 609 -35.59 13.52 -20.95
N PHE A 610 -34.56 12.92 -20.36
CA PHE A 610 -34.08 11.59 -20.71
C PHE A 610 -33.30 10.94 -19.56
N ASP A 611 -33.66 9.71 -19.23
CA ASP A 611 -32.90 8.83 -18.34
C ASP A 611 -32.92 7.38 -18.85
N CYS A 612 -31.83 6.63 -18.66
CA CYS A 612 -31.71 5.26 -19.16
C CYS A 612 -30.68 4.46 -18.35
N ARG A 613 -30.87 3.14 -18.22
CA ARG A 613 -29.81 2.20 -17.80
C ARG A 613 -28.97 1.84 -19.02
N VAL A 614 -27.66 2.00 -18.95
CA VAL A 614 -26.75 1.55 -20.01
C VAL A 614 -26.82 0.04 -20.07
N THR A 615 -27.37 -0.49 -21.16
CA THR A 615 -27.51 -1.94 -21.36
C THR A 615 -26.15 -2.49 -21.81
N LEU A 616 -25.62 -3.42 -21.01
CA LEU A 616 -24.33 -4.05 -21.23
C LEU A 616 -24.58 -5.53 -21.56
N ASP A 617 -24.14 -5.97 -22.73
CA ASP A 617 -24.47 -7.29 -23.31
C ASP A 617 -23.53 -8.43 -22.89
N LYS A 618 -22.63 -8.17 -21.93
CA LYS A 618 -21.65 -9.12 -21.41
C LYS A 618 -21.63 -9.08 -19.89
N GLU A 619 -21.79 -10.24 -19.26
CA GLU A 619 -21.78 -10.38 -17.81
C GLU A 619 -20.39 -10.10 -17.20
N GLY A 620 -20.39 -9.44 -16.05
CA GLY A 620 -19.22 -9.10 -15.24
C GLY A 620 -19.20 -7.62 -14.83
N PRO A 621 -18.14 -7.17 -14.15
CA PRO A 621 -18.06 -5.81 -13.62
C PRO A 621 -17.81 -4.78 -14.73
N ILE A 622 -18.13 -3.52 -14.43
CA ILE A 622 -17.65 -2.36 -15.21
C ILE A 622 -16.27 -1.99 -14.68
N HIS A 623 -15.26 -1.98 -15.56
CA HIS A 623 -13.86 -1.69 -15.20
C HIS A 623 -13.56 -0.19 -15.25
N ASP A 624 -14.01 0.47 -16.32
CA ASP A 624 -13.83 1.90 -16.53
C ASP A 624 -14.91 2.44 -17.49
N TYR A 625 -15.20 3.74 -17.39
CA TYR A 625 -16.14 4.44 -18.26
C TYR A 625 -15.76 5.93 -18.33
N THR A 626 -15.84 6.53 -19.51
CA THR A 626 -15.45 7.94 -19.66
C THR A 626 -16.18 8.66 -20.78
N TRP A 627 -16.46 9.94 -20.57
CA TRP A 627 -16.98 10.83 -21.60
C TRP A 627 -15.89 11.20 -22.60
N SER A 628 -16.29 11.34 -23.85
CA SER A 628 -15.52 12.09 -24.84
C SER A 628 -15.56 13.59 -24.49
N PRO A 629 -14.44 14.33 -24.55
CA PRO A 629 -14.39 15.75 -24.20
C PRO A 629 -15.42 16.62 -24.95
N ASN A 630 -15.77 16.25 -26.18
CA ASN A 630 -16.82 16.88 -26.97
C ASN A 630 -18.25 16.75 -26.38
N SER A 631 -18.43 15.98 -25.29
CA SER A 631 -19.69 15.75 -24.57
C SER A 631 -20.82 15.04 -25.35
N LYS A 632 -20.52 14.46 -26.53
CA LYS A 632 -21.48 13.81 -27.45
C LYS A 632 -21.51 12.29 -27.40
N GLU A 633 -20.55 11.68 -26.72
CA GLU A 633 -20.41 10.23 -26.63
C GLU A 633 -19.61 9.85 -25.38
N PHE A 634 -19.72 8.59 -24.97
CA PHE A 634 -18.93 8.01 -23.89
C PHE A 634 -18.52 6.59 -24.25
N GLY A 635 -17.43 6.10 -23.66
CA GLY A 635 -17.01 4.70 -23.80
C GLY A 635 -17.09 3.98 -22.46
N VAL A 636 -17.35 2.67 -22.50
CA VAL A 636 -17.47 1.79 -21.32
C VAL A 636 -16.67 0.51 -21.58
N ILE A 637 -15.88 0.08 -20.59
CA ILE A 637 -15.23 -1.23 -20.55
C ILE A 637 -15.90 -2.08 -19.48
N TYR A 638 -16.38 -3.28 -19.85
CA TYR A 638 -17.20 -4.12 -18.98
C TYR A 638 -17.09 -5.62 -19.27
N GLY A 639 -17.57 -6.41 -18.31
CA GLY A 639 -17.61 -7.87 -18.37
C GLY A 639 -16.34 -8.53 -17.85
N TYR A 640 -16.38 -9.85 -17.63
CA TYR A 640 -15.21 -10.61 -17.21
C TYR A 640 -14.08 -10.55 -18.25
N ILE A 641 -12.84 -10.46 -17.76
CA ILE A 641 -11.63 -10.38 -18.60
C ILE A 641 -11.49 -11.66 -19.45
N PRO A 642 -11.28 -11.59 -20.77
CA PRO A 642 -11.07 -10.38 -21.60
C PRO A 642 -12.33 -9.51 -21.71
N ALA A 643 -12.25 -8.26 -21.25
CA ALA A 643 -13.39 -7.35 -21.13
C ALA A 643 -13.76 -6.74 -22.49
N LYS A 644 -15.03 -6.37 -22.63
CA LYS A 644 -15.59 -5.77 -23.83
C LYS A 644 -15.53 -4.24 -23.74
N ALA A 645 -15.22 -3.56 -24.84
CA ALA A 645 -15.22 -2.09 -24.92
C ALA A 645 -16.21 -1.59 -25.99
N VAL A 646 -17.14 -0.71 -25.59
CA VAL A 646 -18.18 -0.17 -26.47
C VAL A 646 -18.27 1.35 -26.33
N LEU A 647 -18.45 2.05 -27.46
CA LEU A 647 -18.78 3.48 -27.50
C LEU A 647 -20.29 3.67 -27.61
N PHE A 648 -20.83 4.66 -26.92
CA PHE A 648 -22.26 4.99 -26.87
C PHE A 648 -22.49 6.47 -27.15
N ASP A 649 -23.60 6.80 -27.82
CA ASP A 649 -24.03 8.19 -28.05
C ASP A 649 -24.84 8.78 -26.88
N GLN A 650 -25.26 10.04 -26.99
CA GLN A 650 -26.13 10.71 -26.01
C GLN A 650 -27.53 10.07 -25.83
N ARG A 651 -27.89 9.07 -26.64
CA ARG A 651 -29.11 8.27 -26.51
C ARG A 651 -28.82 6.84 -26.05
N VAL A 652 -27.59 6.58 -25.58
CA VAL A 652 -27.14 5.27 -25.06
C VAL A 652 -27.21 4.18 -26.13
N ARG A 653 -27.13 4.55 -27.42
CA ARG A 653 -27.05 3.60 -28.53
C ARG A 653 -25.58 3.24 -28.79
N PRO A 654 -25.23 1.96 -28.96
CA PRO A 654 -23.87 1.56 -29.29
C PRO A 654 -23.48 2.09 -30.68
N ILE A 655 -22.37 2.83 -30.75
CA ILE A 655 -21.80 3.36 -31.98
C ILE A 655 -20.76 2.39 -32.56
N HIS A 656 -19.96 1.77 -31.69
CA HIS A 656 -18.95 0.80 -32.09
C HIS A 656 -18.60 -0.13 -30.93
N ASP A 657 -18.32 -1.38 -31.27
CA ASP A 657 -17.88 -2.46 -30.38
C ASP A 657 -16.48 -2.88 -30.81
N PHE A 658 -15.49 -2.65 -29.94
CA PHE A 658 -14.09 -3.01 -30.22
C PHE A 658 -13.80 -4.50 -30.00
N GLY A 659 -14.77 -5.29 -29.52
CA GLY A 659 -14.61 -6.69 -29.16
C GLY A 659 -14.11 -6.90 -27.72
N SER A 660 -13.76 -8.15 -27.40
CA SER A 660 -13.25 -8.55 -26.07
C SER A 660 -11.72 -8.65 -26.05
N HIS A 661 -11.08 -7.88 -25.17
CA HIS A 661 -9.61 -7.77 -25.05
C HIS A 661 -9.16 -7.79 -23.59
N PRO A 662 -7.88 -8.05 -23.28
CA PRO A 662 -7.34 -7.92 -21.92
C PRO A 662 -7.13 -6.43 -21.55
N ILE A 663 -8.24 -5.68 -21.41
CA ILE A 663 -8.28 -4.24 -21.14
C ILE A 663 -9.16 -3.91 -19.92
N ASN A 664 -8.85 -2.79 -19.26
CA ASN A 664 -9.56 -2.26 -18.09
C ASN A 664 -9.52 -0.73 -17.95
N PHE A 665 -8.98 0.00 -18.95
CA PHE A 665 -8.85 1.46 -18.95
C PHE A 665 -9.20 2.05 -20.32
N ILE A 666 -9.95 3.16 -20.34
CA ILE A 666 -10.36 3.88 -21.56
C ILE A 666 -10.13 5.38 -21.42
N SER A 667 -9.50 6.01 -22.42
CA SER A 667 -9.25 7.46 -22.41
C SER A 667 -9.25 8.09 -23.79
N TYR A 668 -10.01 9.17 -23.95
CA TYR A 668 -10.01 10.01 -25.15
C TYR A 668 -8.88 11.05 -25.06
N ASN A 669 -8.26 11.39 -26.19
CA ASN A 669 -7.41 12.59 -26.23
C ASN A 669 -8.25 13.87 -26.12
N PRO A 670 -7.69 15.03 -25.70
CA PRO A 670 -8.45 16.25 -25.43
C PRO A 670 -9.33 16.72 -26.60
N GLN A 671 -8.89 16.49 -27.84
CA GLN A 671 -9.59 16.85 -29.08
C GLN A 671 -10.69 15.85 -29.46
N SER A 672 -10.93 14.79 -28.68
CA SER A 672 -11.91 13.73 -28.97
C SER A 672 -11.66 12.97 -30.29
N ARG A 673 -10.42 12.99 -30.80
CA ARG A 673 -10.04 12.37 -32.09
C ARG A 673 -9.44 10.98 -31.93
N LEU A 674 -8.78 10.70 -30.81
CA LEU A 674 -8.17 9.41 -30.52
C LEU A 674 -8.77 8.78 -29.26
N VAL A 675 -8.90 7.46 -29.25
CA VAL A 675 -9.32 6.66 -28.10
C VAL A 675 -8.22 5.66 -27.78
N ALA A 676 -7.70 5.68 -26.56
CA ALA A 676 -6.81 4.65 -26.03
C ALA A 676 -7.63 3.62 -25.24
N LEU A 677 -7.44 2.34 -25.54
CA LEU A 677 -7.91 1.20 -24.75
C LEU A 677 -6.69 0.48 -24.18
N ALA A 678 -6.62 0.29 -22.86
CA ALA A 678 -5.44 -0.27 -22.22
C ALA A 678 -5.77 -1.33 -21.16
N GLY A 679 -4.83 -2.24 -20.93
CA GLY A 679 -4.85 -3.20 -19.83
C GLY A 679 -3.73 -2.92 -18.83
N PHE A 680 -4.06 -2.33 -17.68
CA PHE A 680 -3.10 -1.93 -16.63
C PHE A 680 -3.22 -2.76 -15.35
N GLY A 681 -2.18 -2.73 -14.52
CA GLY A 681 -2.09 -3.53 -13.28
C GLY A 681 -1.73 -4.98 -13.58
N ASN A 682 -2.64 -5.92 -13.35
CA ASN A 682 -2.40 -7.37 -13.54
C ASN A 682 -2.51 -7.82 -15.02
N LEU A 683 -2.44 -6.87 -15.95
CA LEU A 683 -2.58 -7.06 -17.39
C LEU A 683 -1.28 -6.60 -18.06
N ALA A 684 -1.04 -7.06 -19.29
CA ALA A 684 0.25 -6.94 -19.96
C ALA A 684 0.75 -5.50 -20.25
N GLY A 685 -0.03 -4.45 -19.95
CA GLY A 685 0.35 -3.05 -20.21
C GLY A 685 0.18 -2.60 -21.66
N LYS A 686 -0.46 -3.41 -22.51
CA LYS A 686 -0.75 -3.03 -23.90
C LYS A 686 -1.79 -1.92 -23.96
N ILE A 687 -1.53 -0.95 -24.84
CA ILE A 687 -2.40 0.19 -25.13
C ILE A 687 -2.66 0.20 -26.64
N ASP A 688 -3.89 -0.10 -27.06
CA ASP A 688 -4.33 0.08 -28.43
C ASP A 688 -4.91 1.49 -28.60
N VAL A 689 -4.41 2.25 -29.59
CA VAL A 689 -4.92 3.58 -29.92
C VAL A 689 -5.75 3.48 -31.20
N TYR A 690 -6.97 3.99 -31.16
CA TYR A 690 -7.91 4.02 -32.28
C TYR A 690 -8.18 5.45 -32.75
N ASP A 691 -8.31 5.64 -34.06
CA ASP A 691 -8.80 6.89 -34.64
C ASP A 691 -10.33 6.91 -34.53
N ARG A 692 -10.89 7.86 -33.78
CA ARG A 692 -12.32 7.87 -33.46
C ARG A 692 -13.21 8.00 -34.69
N ARG A 693 -12.76 8.70 -35.74
CA ARG A 693 -13.55 8.95 -36.95
C ARG A 693 -13.67 7.69 -37.82
N THR A 694 -12.55 7.00 -38.02
CA THR A 694 -12.46 5.84 -38.90
C THR A 694 -12.70 4.52 -38.17
N LEU A 695 -12.61 4.53 -36.83
CA LEU A 695 -12.62 3.36 -35.94
C LEU A 695 -11.48 2.35 -36.21
N ALA A 696 -10.54 2.70 -37.09
CA ALA A 696 -9.35 1.92 -37.34
C ALA A 696 -8.37 2.03 -36.17
N LYS A 697 -7.69 0.92 -35.85
CA LYS A 697 -6.55 0.94 -34.93
C LYS A 697 -5.39 1.68 -35.60
N VAL A 698 -4.87 2.70 -34.93
CA VAL A 698 -3.70 3.49 -35.33
C VAL A 698 -2.41 2.74 -34.98
N THR A 699 -2.32 2.24 -33.76
CA THR A 699 -1.09 1.60 -33.24
C THR A 699 -1.38 0.76 -32.00
N THR A 700 -0.40 -0.04 -31.59
CA THR A 700 -0.33 -0.73 -30.30
C THR A 700 0.96 -0.34 -29.61
N ILE A 701 0.86 0.24 -28.42
CA ILE A 701 1.99 0.57 -27.54
C ILE A 701 2.12 -0.53 -26.48
N ASP A 702 3.36 -0.92 -26.17
CA ASP A 702 3.66 -1.86 -25.08
C ASP A 702 4.23 -1.09 -23.87
N ALA A 703 3.37 -0.85 -22.89
CA ALA A 703 3.69 -0.09 -21.68
C ALA A 703 3.43 -0.93 -20.41
N PRO A 704 4.20 -2.01 -20.19
CA PRO A 704 4.09 -2.86 -19.01
C PRO A 704 4.27 -2.04 -17.74
N ASN A 705 3.75 -2.55 -16.62
CA ASN A 705 3.90 -1.96 -15.29
C ASN A 705 3.23 -0.58 -15.08
N THR A 706 2.61 0.00 -16.12
CA THR A 706 1.89 1.27 -16.05
C THR A 706 0.80 1.27 -14.97
N THR A 707 0.86 2.27 -14.07
CA THR A 707 -0.16 2.51 -13.04
C THR A 707 -0.89 3.85 -13.21
N TRP A 708 -0.35 4.74 -14.05
CA TRP A 708 -0.90 6.05 -14.39
C TRP A 708 -0.77 6.33 -15.88
N CYS A 709 -1.81 6.87 -16.51
CA CYS A 709 -1.83 7.15 -17.94
C CYS A 709 -2.60 8.45 -18.24
N GLN A 710 -1.99 9.37 -18.99
CA GLN A 710 -2.57 10.69 -19.30
C GLN A 710 -2.17 11.17 -20.71
N TRP A 711 -3.15 11.55 -21.52
CA TRP A 711 -2.91 12.26 -22.78
C TRP A 711 -2.30 13.64 -22.52
N SER A 712 -1.39 14.07 -23.39
CA SER A 712 -0.87 15.45 -23.38
C SER A 712 -1.95 16.46 -23.77
N PRO A 713 -1.82 17.74 -23.38
CA PRO A 713 -2.79 18.78 -23.73
C PRO A 713 -3.00 18.95 -25.26
N CYS A 714 -1.93 18.81 -26.04
CA CYS A 714 -1.99 18.82 -27.51
C CYS A 714 -2.54 17.51 -28.11
N GLY A 715 -2.79 16.48 -27.29
CA GLY A 715 -3.39 15.20 -27.69
C GLY A 715 -2.54 14.32 -28.60
N ARG A 716 -1.29 14.70 -28.87
CA ARG A 716 -0.33 13.97 -29.73
C ARG A 716 0.54 12.98 -28.96
N PHE A 717 0.64 13.11 -27.63
CA PHE A 717 1.47 12.24 -26.79
C PHE A 717 0.65 11.59 -25.69
N LEU A 718 1.08 10.40 -25.28
CA LEU A 718 0.53 9.65 -24.16
C LEU A 718 1.63 9.46 -23.12
N LEU A 719 1.43 10.02 -21.92
CA LEU A 719 2.30 9.78 -20.78
C LEU A 719 1.80 8.53 -20.07
N THR A 720 2.69 7.57 -19.87
CA THR A 720 2.48 6.40 -19.01
C THR A 720 3.52 6.45 -17.90
N ALA A 721 3.13 6.13 -16.67
CA ALA A 721 4.04 6.11 -15.55
C ALA A 721 3.77 4.95 -14.60
N THR A 722 4.84 4.51 -13.95
CA THR A 722 4.81 3.52 -12.89
C THR A 722 5.03 4.26 -11.57
N LEU A 723 3.99 4.30 -10.74
CA LEU A 723 3.92 5.07 -9.50
C LEU A 723 3.99 4.17 -8.25
N SER A 724 4.89 4.53 -7.34
CA SER A 724 4.94 4.06 -5.96
C SER A 724 3.84 4.71 -5.13
N PRO A 725 3.27 4.01 -4.12
CA PRO A 725 3.65 2.68 -3.66
C PRO A 725 2.94 1.53 -4.39
N ARG A 726 2.17 1.80 -5.46
CA ARG A 726 1.36 0.77 -6.15
C ARG A 726 2.23 -0.26 -6.86
N LEU A 727 3.33 0.17 -7.47
CA LEU A 727 4.38 -0.69 -7.97
C LEU A 727 5.74 -0.01 -7.76
N ARG A 728 6.74 -0.78 -7.31
CA ARG A 728 8.09 -0.29 -6.93
C ARG A 728 9.21 -0.74 -7.89
N VAL A 729 8.84 -1.17 -9.09
CA VAL A 729 9.74 -1.68 -10.13
C VAL A 729 9.40 -0.91 -11.42
N ASP A 730 10.40 -0.58 -12.23
CA ASP A 730 10.28 0.27 -13.42
C ASP A 730 9.63 1.64 -13.15
N ASN A 731 9.79 2.19 -11.94
CA ASN A 731 9.30 3.51 -11.60
C ASN A 731 9.91 4.60 -12.50
N GLY A 732 9.05 5.52 -12.93
CA GLY A 732 9.43 6.51 -13.92
C GLY A 732 8.30 6.88 -14.87
N VAL A 733 8.65 7.74 -15.81
CA VAL A 733 7.79 8.32 -16.85
C VAL A 733 8.26 7.80 -18.21
N LYS A 734 7.31 7.37 -19.05
CA LYS A 734 7.52 7.07 -20.48
C LYS A 734 6.50 7.88 -21.28
N ILE A 735 6.95 8.59 -22.30
CA ILE A 735 6.10 9.43 -23.16
C ILE A 735 6.13 8.87 -24.57
N TRP A 736 4.98 8.44 -25.06
CA TRP A 736 4.79 7.82 -26.37
C TRP A 736 4.14 8.83 -27.32
N HIS A 737 4.50 8.80 -28.59
CA HIS A 737 3.72 9.49 -29.62
C HIS A 737 2.45 8.68 -29.94
N CYS A 738 1.37 9.36 -30.33
CA CYS A 738 0.08 8.74 -30.65
C CYS A 738 0.11 7.70 -31.80
N THR A 739 1.19 7.66 -32.58
CA THR A 739 1.42 6.66 -33.63
C THR A 739 2.23 5.44 -33.15
N GLY A 740 2.72 5.41 -31.91
CA GLY A 740 3.40 4.25 -31.30
C GLY A 740 4.82 4.51 -30.77
N PRO A 741 5.70 5.28 -31.45
CA PRO A 741 7.09 5.45 -31.03
C PRO A 741 7.25 6.02 -29.61
N LEU A 742 8.21 5.49 -28.86
CA LEU A 742 8.65 6.04 -27.57
C LEU A 742 9.51 7.29 -27.82
N ILE A 743 9.12 8.41 -27.21
CA ILE A 743 9.75 9.73 -27.43
C ILE A 743 10.59 10.15 -26.23
N HIS A 744 10.18 9.82 -25.01
CA HIS A 744 10.95 10.17 -23.81
C HIS A 744 10.81 9.14 -22.69
N VAL A 745 11.87 9.06 -21.88
CA VAL A 745 11.99 8.19 -20.70
C VAL A 745 12.67 8.98 -19.58
N GLN A 746 12.13 8.90 -18.37
CA GLN A 746 12.78 9.35 -17.14
C GLN A 746 12.54 8.28 -16.07
N LEU A 747 13.58 7.56 -15.67
CA LEU A 747 13.50 6.58 -14.58
C LEU A 747 13.74 7.27 -13.23
N GLU A 748 12.98 6.88 -12.21
CA GLU A 748 13.02 7.46 -10.85
C GLU A 748 12.76 6.34 -9.85
N GLU A 749 13.60 6.13 -8.83
CA GLU A 749 13.50 4.99 -7.89
C GLU A 749 12.11 4.86 -7.22
N GLU A 750 11.55 5.97 -6.73
CA GLU A 750 10.19 6.01 -6.19
C GLU A 750 9.45 7.25 -6.69
N LEU A 751 8.86 7.15 -7.88
CA LEU A 751 7.97 8.16 -8.44
C LEU A 751 6.59 8.09 -7.78
N TYR A 752 6.06 9.20 -7.24
CA TYR A 752 4.77 9.22 -6.53
C TYR A 752 3.64 9.92 -7.28
N GLN A 753 3.94 11.02 -8.00
CA GLN A 753 2.96 11.81 -8.75
C GLN A 753 3.59 12.32 -10.05
N VAL A 754 2.83 12.30 -11.15
CA VAL A 754 3.21 12.88 -12.43
C VAL A 754 1.98 13.42 -13.15
N SER A 755 2.09 14.58 -13.79
CA SER A 755 1.02 15.15 -14.60
C SER A 755 1.56 16.13 -15.62
N TRP A 756 0.94 16.19 -16.79
CA TRP A 756 1.15 17.31 -17.72
C TRP A 756 0.70 18.62 -17.08
N GLN A 757 1.36 19.73 -17.42
CA GLN A 757 0.77 21.05 -17.28
C GLN A 757 -0.54 21.08 -18.11
N PRO A 758 -1.71 21.34 -17.52
CA PRO A 758 -2.95 21.40 -18.27
C PRO A 758 -3.03 22.69 -19.10
N ILE A 759 -4.01 22.75 -19.99
CA ILE A 759 -4.43 23.98 -20.68
C ILE A 759 -5.94 24.14 -20.49
N PRO A 760 -6.50 25.36 -20.59
CA PRO A 760 -7.93 25.56 -20.37
C PRO A 760 -8.77 24.69 -21.30
N ALA A 761 -9.84 24.09 -20.77
CA ALA A 761 -10.73 23.22 -21.54
C ALA A 761 -11.26 23.92 -22.81
N GLY A 762 -11.19 23.24 -23.95
CA GLY A 762 -11.61 23.79 -25.26
C GLY A 762 -10.61 24.72 -25.95
N THR A 763 -9.48 25.07 -25.32
CA THR A 763 -8.39 25.86 -25.98
C THR A 763 -7.38 24.99 -26.72
N ALA A 764 -7.44 23.67 -26.54
CA ALA A 764 -6.57 22.72 -27.23
C ALA A 764 -6.72 22.85 -28.75
N ALA A 765 -5.61 23.01 -29.46
CA ALA A 765 -5.62 23.15 -30.92
C ALA A 765 -6.32 21.94 -31.58
N ALA A 766 -7.05 22.20 -32.66
CA ALA A 766 -7.79 21.17 -33.39
C ALA A 766 -6.85 20.08 -33.91
N PHE A 767 -7.23 18.82 -33.73
CA PHE A 767 -6.45 17.70 -34.25
C PHE A 767 -6.58 17.63 -35.77
N GLY A 768 -5.45 17.51 -36.48
CA GLY A 768 -5.39 17.53 -37.93
C GLY A 768 -6.22 16.44 -38.63
N GLN A 769 -6.47 16.64 -39.93
CA GLN A 769 -7.17 15.65 -40.76
C GLN A 769 -6.38 14.33 -40.82
N ALA A 770 -5.08 14.42 -41.06
CA ALA A 770 -4.09 13.35 -40.95
C ALA A 770 -3.50 13.29 -39.53
N LEU A 771 -2.96 12.12 -39.17
CA LEU A 771 -2.16 11.97 -37.95
C LEU A 771 -0.82 12.73 -38.11
N PRO A 772 -0.32 13.39 -37.06
CA PRO A 772 0.99 14.03 -37.10
C PRO A 772 2.11 12.99 -37.26
N VAL A 773 3.22 13.39 -37.87
CA VAL A 773 4.45 12.58 -37.93
C VAL A 773 5.08 12.56 -36.54
N ALA A 774 5.60 11.40 -36.12
CA ALA A 774 6.30 11.30 -34.84
C ALA A 774 7.59 12.14 -34.85
N PRO A 775 7.86 12.92 -33.79
CA PRO A 775 9.13 13.65 -33.66
C PRO A 775 10.29 12.69 -33.39
N ALA A 776 11.52 13.19 -33.50
CA ALA A 776 12.70 12.44 -33.07
C ALA A 776 12.62 12.10 -31.56
N PRO A 777 13.03 10.90 -31.13
CA PRO A 777 13.14 10.56 -29.72
C PRO A 777 14.19 11.42 -29.00
N SER A 778 13.92 11.78 -27.74
CA SER A 778 14.90 12.43 -26.86
C SER A 778 16.07 11.48 -26.52
N PRO A 779 17.26 12.01 -26.18
CA PRO A 779 18.45 11.20 -25.89
C PRO A 779 18.23 10.11 -24.83
N ASN A 780 17.37 10.37 -23.84
CA ASN A 780 17.06 9.43 -22.76
C ASN A 780 16.44 8.11 -23.24
N VAL A 781 15.84 8.06 -24.45
CA VAL A 781 15.29 6.81 -24.99
C VAL A 781 16.41 5.78 -25.27
N ALA A 782 17.64 6.24 -25.54
CA ALA A 782 18.80 5.36 -25.69
C ALA A 782 19.18 4.61 -24.39
N LEU A 783 18.74 5.10 -23.21
CA LEU A 783 18.95 4.43 -21.93
C LEU A 783 18.19 3.09 -21.81
N LEU A 784 17.19 2.86 -22.66
CA LEU A 784 16.45 1.58 -22.75
C LEU A 784 16.96 0.66 -23.87
N ALA A 785 18.04 1.01 -24.58
CA ALA A 785 18.60 0.16 -25.62
C ALA A 785 19.22 -1.11 -24.99
N PRO A 786 18.89 -2.32 -25.46
CA PRO A 786 19.49 -3.54 -24.93
C PRO A 786 20.99 -3.57 -25.22
N ALA A 787 21.79 -3.94 -24.21
CA ALA A 787 23.22 -4.15 -24.38
C ALA A 787 23.48 -5.19 -25.48
N LYS A 788 24.49 -4.96 -26.34
CA LYS A 788 24.83 -5.86 -27.45
C LYS A 788 25.09 -7.29 -26.91
N PRO A 789 24.40 -8.32 -27.40
CA PRO A 789 24.63 -9.69 -26.97
C PRO A 789 26.04 -10.16 -27.37
N ALA A 790 26.75 -10.80 -26.45
CA ALA A 790 28.05 -11.40 -26.71
C ALA A 790 27.91 -12.61 -27.65
N ALA A 791 28.91 -12.83 -28.52
CA ALA A 791 28.85 -13.87 -29.54
C ALA A 791 28.83 -15.29 -28.93
N ALA A 792 27.86 -16.10 -29.35
CA ALA A 792 27.69 -17.47 -28.86
C ALA A 792 28.77 -18.43 -29.40
N LYS A 793 29.28 -19.30 -28.53
CA LYS A 793 30.13 -20.44 -28.91
C LYS A 793 29.26 -21.69 -29.22
N PRO A 794 29.68 -22.57 -30.14
CA PRO A 794 28.88 -23.72 -30.54
C PRO A 794 28.76 -24.77 -29.41
N ALA A 795 27.58 -25.39 -29.32
CA ALA A 795 27.25 -26.32 -28.25
C ALA A 795 27.89 -27.70 -28.45
N GLY A 796 28.83 -28.06 -27.58
CA GLY A 796 29.33 -29.43 -27.44
C GLY A 796 28.42 -30.27 -26.54
N ALA A 797 28.22 -31.54 -26.87
CA ALA A 797 27.39 -32.45 -26.08
C ALA A 797 27.91 -32.63 -24.64
N TYR A 798 26.99 -32.65 -23.67
CA TYR A 798 27.29 -32.67 -22.24
C TYR A 798 28.03 -33.93 -21.80
N ARG A 799 29.17 -33.77 -21.09
CA ARG A 799 29.88 -34.85 -20.39
C ARG A 799 29.75 -34.70 -18.86
N PRO A 800 29.26 -35.73 -18.14
CA PRO A 800 29.16 -35.69 -16.67
C PRO A 800 30.52 -35.48 -15.98
N PRO A 801 30.54 -34.92 -14.75
CA PRO A 801 31.79 -34.50 -14.11
C PRO A 801 32.81 -35.63 -13.88
N GLY A 802 32.35 -36.83 -13.48
CA GLY A 802 33.22 -37.95 -13.09
C GLY A 802 33.92 -38.70 -14.23
N ALA A 803 33.65 -38.36 -15.50
CA ALA A 803 34.22 -39.02 -16.68
C ALA A 803 35.21 -38.14 -17.47
N ARG A 804 35.69 -37.04 -16.88
CA ARG A 804 36.71 -36.17 -17.49
C ARG A 804 38.10 -36.77 -17.27
N GLY A 805 38.81 -37.07 -18.35
CA GLY A 805 40.19 -37.58 -18.32
C GLY A 805 40.34 -39.10 -18.41
N LEU A 806 39.25 -39.88 -18.40
CA LEU A 806 39.28 -41.33 -18.61
C LEU A 806 38.96 -41.71 -20.06
N ALA A 807 39.58 -42.78 -20.55
CA ALA A 807 39.30 -43.33 -21.87
C ALA A 807 37.84 -43.82 -21.95
N THR A 808 37.14 -43.47 -23.02
CA THR A 808 35.70 -43.75 -23.17
C THR A 808 35.45 -45.26 -23.28
N PRO A 809 34.66 -45.87 -22.37
CA PRO A 809 34.33 -47.29 -22.43
C PRO A 809 33.62 -47.66 -23.73
N SER A 810 33.88 -48.86 -24.26
CA SER A 810 33.36 -49.32 -25.56
C SER A 810 31.82 -49.37 -25.65
N ILE A 811 31.12 -49.45 -24.52
CA ILE A 811 29.65 -49.39 -24.46
C ILE A 811 29.07 -47.98 -24.70
N PHE A 812 29.91 -46.94 -24.67
CA PHE A 812 29.54 -45.54 -24.94
C PHE A 812 30.16 -45.00 -26.24
N LYS A 813 30.84 -45.85 -27.01
CA LYS A 813 31.32 -45.53 -28.36
C LYS A 813 30.28 -45.94 -29.39
N ARG A 814 30.23 -45.24 -30.52
CA ARG A 814 29.46 -45.68 -31.69
C ARG A 814 30.20 -46.83 -32.39
N GLU A 815 29.48 -47.66 -33.16
CA GLU A 815 30.06 -48.85 -33.81
C GLU A 815 31.20 -48.48 -34.79
N ASP A 816 31.10 -47.32 -35.45
CA ASP A 816 32.13 -46.72 -36.31
C ASP A 816 33.39 -46.22 -35.57
N GLU A 817 33.34 -46.11 -34.24
CA GLU A 817 34.48 -45.74 -33.38
C GLU A 817 35.02 -46.93 -32.53
N GLY A 818 34.59 -48.15 -32.85
CA GLY A 818 34.94 -49.38 -32.14
C GLY A 818 34.07 -49.66 -30.90
N GLY A 819 32.81 -49.22 -30.91
CA GLY A 819 31.79 -49.60 -29.93
C GLY A 819 31.28 -51.03 -30.13
N ALA A 820 30.73 -51.63 -29.06
CA ALA A 820 30.19 -52.99 -29.11
C ALA A 820 28.84 -53.02 -29.86
N ALA A 821 28.68 -53.97 -30.80
CA ALA A 821 27.54 -54.01 -31.71
C ALA A 821 26.19 -54.24 -31.00
N TYR A 822 25.19 -53.40 -31.29
CA TYR A 822 23.87 -53.48 -30.66
C TYR A 822 22.90 -54.35 -31.48
N VAL A 823 22.79 -55.63 -31.14
CA VAL A 823 21.82 -56.54 -31.77
C VAL A 823 20.40 -56.22 -31.29
N SER A 824 19.67 -55.46 -32.10
CA SER A 824 18.23 -55.22 -31.89
C SER A 824 17.41 -56.46 -32.24
N SER A 825 16.58 -56.93 -31.30
CA SER A 825 15.55 -57.95 -31.57
C SER A 825 14.17 -57.30 -31.66
N ASN A 826 13.82 -56.86 -32.88
CA ASN A 826 12.51 -56.43 -33.40
C ASN A 826 11.81 -55.27 -32.63
N GLY A 827 11.39 -54.16 -33.25
CA GLY A 827 10.77 -54.03 -34.58
C GLY A 827 9.26 -54.32 -34.46
N THR A 828 8.32 -53.47 -34.88
CA THR A 828 8.41 -52.27 -35.74
C THR A 828 7.22 -51.32 -35.51
N THR A 829 7.30 -50.11 -36.06
CA THR A 829 6.23 -49.09 -36.14
C THR A 829 5.11 -49.47 -37.13
N ASN A 830 3.92 -48.90 -36.96
CA ASN A 830 2.77 -49.10 -37.87
C ASN A 830 2.35 -47.79 -38.58
N HIS A 831 2.28 -47.85 -39.91
CA HIS A 831 1.46 -46.96 -40.77
C HIS A 831 0.20 -47.76 -41.23
N PRO A 832 -0.81 -47.15 -41.89
CA PRO A 832 -2.21 -47.62 -41.76
C PRO A 832 -2.76 -48.53 -42.89
N GLN A 833 -3.86 -49.23 -42.57
CA GLN A 833 -4.82 -49.99 -43.41
C GLN A 833 -4.39 -51.39 -43.92
N PRO A 834 -5.34 -52.34 -44.22
CA PRO A 834 -6.74 -52.47 -43.78
C PRO A 834 -7.18 -53.89 -43.28
N TYR A 835 -8.36 -53.95 -42.66
CA TYR A 835 -9.32 -55.08 -42.62
C TYR A 835 -9.11 -56.32 -41.68
N ARG A 836 -10.26 -56.76 -41.12
CA ARG A 836 -10.63 -58.06 -40.50
C ARG A 836 -10.21 -58.46 -39.06
N SER A 837 -11.26 -58.54 -38.22
CA SER A 837 -11.76 -59.76 -37.53
C SER A 837 -11.09 -60.28 -36.24
N ASN A 838 -11.89 -60.27 -35.16
CA ASN A 838 -11.91 -61.18 -33.98
C ASN A 838 -10.62 -61.44 -33.18
N GLY A 839 -10.65 -61.09 -31.89
CA GLY A 839 -9.73 -61.64 -30.88
C GLY A 839 -9.99 -61.12 -29.47
N ARG A 840 -10.30 -62.00 -28.51
CA ARG A 840 -10.54 -61.65 -27.10
C ARG A 840 -9.25 -61.70 -26.27
N GLY A 841 -9.11 -60.75 -25.34
CA GLY A 841 -8.84 -61.06 -23.92
C GLY A 841 -7.40 -61.04 -23.39
N GLY A 842 -7.30 -60.75 -22.07
CA GLY A 842 -6.07 -60.78 -21.25
C GLY A 842 -5.25 -59.49 -21.32
N GLY A 843 -4.64 -58.96 -20.24
CA GLY A 843 -4.51 -59.42 -18.84
C GLY A 843 -3.27 -58.72 -18.22
N PRO A 844 -3.21 -58.42 -16.91
CA PRO A 844 -2.15 -57.56 -16.36
C PRO A 844 -0.78 -58.25 -16.28
N ARG A 845 0.32 -57.51 -16.51
CA ARG A 845 1.69 -57.99 -16.28
C ARG A 845 2.07 -57.94 -14.79
N HIS A 846 2.90 -58.90 -14.39
CA HIS A 846 3.26 -59.26 -13.03
C HIS A 846 4.68 -58.76 -12.63
N VAL A 847 4.93 -58.58 -11.33
CA VAL A 847 6.21 -58.15 -10.75
C VAL A 847 6.96 -59.38 -10.21
N PRO A 848 8.22 -59.65 -10.60
CA PRO A 848 8.97 -60.80 -10.10
C PRO A 848 9.31 -60.68 -8.60
N GLY A 849 9.04 -61.71 -7.79
CA GLY A 849 9.68 -61.83 -6.47
C GLY A 849 8.97 -62.59 -5.34
N ALA A 850 7.70 -63.01 -5.45
CA ALA A 850 6.97 -63.67 -4.34
C ALA A 850 6.09 -64.86 -4.80
N PRO A 851 5.89 -65.90 -3.97
CA PRO A 851 5.36 -67.21 -4.38
C PRO A 851 3.83 -67.30 -4.58
N SER A 852 3.40 -68.33 -5.33
CA SER A 852 2.03 -68.50 -5.85
C SER A 852 1.06 -69.26 -4.93
N PRO A 853 -0.26 -68.94 -4.94
CA PRO A 853 -1.32 -69.79 -4.38
C PRO A 853 -1.89 -70.79 -5.39
N ALA A 854 -2.50 -71.86 -4.87
CA ALA A 854 -3.10 -73.00 -5.61
C ALA A 854 -4.63 -72.78 -5.90
N PRO A 855 -5.40 -73.71 -6.52
CA PRO A 855 -6.24 -73.30 -7.66
C PRO A 855 -7.78 -73.35 -7.50
N SER A 856 -8.45 -72.45 -8.23
CA SER A 856 -9.76 -72.48 -8.93
C SER A 856 -10.87 -73.50 -8.53
N PRO A 857 -12.16 -73.10 -8.51
CA PRO A 857 -12.95 -73.04 -9.76
C PRO A 857 -13.98 -71.89 -9.89
N SER A 858 -14.63 -71.81 -11.07
CA SER A 858 -15.71 -70.88 -11.49
C SER A 858 -17.06 -71.64 -11.64
N PRO A 859 -18.19 -71.11 -12.23
CA PRO A 859 -18.66 -69.73 -12.49
C PRO A 859 -20.20 -69.46 -12.27
N LYS A 860 -20.65 -68.17 -12.33
CA LYS A 860 -22.02 -67.67 -12.71
C LYS A 860 -23.24 -68.00 -11.76
N PRO A 861 -24.48 -67.47 -11.98
CA PRO A 861 -24.89 -66.06 -12.25
C PRO A 861 -26.22 -65.59 -11.53
N GLY A 862 -26.49 -64.27 -11.51
CA GLY A 862 -27.86 -63.70 -11.70
C GLY A 862 -28.72 -63.26 -10.49
N HIS A 863 -29.48 -62.16 -10.68
CA HIS A 863 -30.57 -61.59 -9.85
C HIS A 863 -30.25 -61.24 -8.36
N GLY A 864 -30.97 -60.40 -7.61
CA GLY A 864 -32.07 -59.46 -7.90
C GLY A 864 -32.80 -59.03 -6.60
N GLN A 865 -33.17 -57.74 -6.47
CA GLN A 865 -34.07 -57.14 -5.45
C GLN A 865 -33.76 -57.27 -3.92
N GLY A 866 -34.04 -56.19 -3.16
CA GLY A 866 -34.93 -56.35 -1.98
C GLY A 866 -34.46 -55.97 -0.56
N LYS A 867 -34.82 -54.75 -0.12
CA LYS A 867 -35.46 -54.40 1.18
C LYS A 867 -34.90 -54.87 2.56
N LYS A 868 -34.73 -53.83 3.41
CA LYS A 868 -35.29 -53.63 4.79
C LYS A 868 -34.58 -54.16 6.07
N LYS A 869 -34.19 -53.16 6.88
CA LYS A 869 -34.58 -52.86 8.30
C LYS A 869 -34.18 -53.74 9.50
N GLY A 870 -33.70 -53.02 10.53
CA GLY A 870 -33.82 -53.32 11.97
C GLY A 870 -32.51 -53.03 12.71
N LYS A 871 -32.43 -52.49 13.94
CA LYS A 871 -33.39 -51.96 14.94
C LYS A 871 -32.48 -51.22 15.98
N LYS A 872 -32.58 -49.91 16.26
CA LYS A 872 -33.55 -49.14 17.10
C LYS A 872 -33.46 -49.42 18.61
N ASP A 873 -33.19 -48.37 19.41
CA ASP A 873 -33.86 -47.93 20.66
C ASP A 873 -33.38 -46.47 20.95
N LYS A 874 -34.23 -45.44 21.18
CA LYS A 874 -35.13 -45.07 22.32
C LYS A 874 -34.34 -44.58 23.56
N GLU A 875 -34.74 -43.51 24.27
CA GLU A 875 -36.11 -43.07 24.63
C GLU A 875 -36.34 -41.52 24.70
N LYS A 876 -37.53 -41.08 25.13
CA LYS A 876 -38.10 -39.70 25.18
C LYS A 876 -38.47 -39.31 26.62
N VAL A 877 -38.83 -38.03 26.88
CA VAL A 877 -40.15 -37.58 27.43
C VAL A 877 -40.24 -36.02 27.43
N GLU A 878 -41.46 -35.48 27.27
CA GLU A 878 -41.84 -34.05 27.22
C GLU A 878 -42.80 -33.70 28.38
N VAL A 879 -43.15 -32.40 28.58
CA VAL A 879 -44.50 -31.82 28.85
C VAL A 879 -44.43 -30.31 29.22
N VAL A 880 -45.50 -29.53 28.95
CA VAL A 880 -45.69 -28.06 29.16
C VAL A 880 -47.14 -27.83 29.69
N VAL A 881 -47.56 -26.82 30.49
CA VAL A 881 -48.03 -25.39 30.29
C VAL A 881 -48.74 -24.94 31.63
N PRO A 882 -49.31 -23.71 31.89
CA PRO A 882 -49.45 -22.45 31.12
C PRO A 882 -48.99 -21.15 31.88
N GLU A 883 -49.92 -20.21 32.19
CA GLU A 883 -49.81 -18.78 32.59
C GLU A 883 -50.71 -18.47 33.84
N PRO A 884 -50.55 -17.35 34.62
CA PRO A 884 -51.18 -16.03 34.28
C PRO A 884 -50.51 -14.73 34.85
N GLU A 885 -51.03 -13.53 34.49
CA GLU A 885 -50.68 -12.18 35.06
C GLU A 885 -51.65 -11.70 36.19
N PRO A 886 -51.29 -10.72 37.08
CA PRO A 886 -51.61 -9.28 36.87
C PRO A 886 -50.64 -8.20 37.47
N GLU A 887 -50.94 -6.91 37.21
CA GLU A 887 -50.26 -5.61 37.51
C GLU A 887 -50.28 -5.08 39.01
N PRO A 888 -49.74 -3.88 39.40
CA PRO A 888 -48.55 -3.09 38.96
C PRO A 888 -47.66 -2.47 40.10
N ALA A 889 -46.44 -1.98 39.73
CA ALA A 889 -45.58 -0.97 40.43
C ALA A 889 -44.95 -1.34 41.81
N PRO A 890 -43.77 -0.79 42.23
CA PRO A 890 -43.06 0.42 41.78
C PRO A 890 -41.65 0.21 41.17
N ALA A 891 -41.02 1.31 40.71
CA ALA A 891 -39.75 1.29 39.99
C ALA A 891 -38.50 1.11 40.87
N PRO A 892 -37.52 0.27 40.45
CA PRO A 892 -36.14 0.29 40.93
C PRO A 892 -35.15 0.79 39.85
N ALA A 893 -34.00 1.30 40.32
CA ALA A 893 -33.00 2.07 39.55
C ALA A 893 -32.35 1.35 38.34
N GLU A 894 -31.80 2.16 37.42
CA GLU A 894 -31.01 1.69 36.27
C GLU A 894 -29.84 0.77 36.70
N PRO A 895 -29.59 -0.35 35.99
CA PRO A 895 -28.49 -1.24 36.31
C PRO A 895 -27.16 -0.72 35.77
N ASP A 896 -26.19 -0.58 36.68
CA ASP A 896 -24.79 -0.21 36.39
C ASP A 896 -24.20 -1.00 35.20
N PRO A 897 -23.72 -0.33 34.12
CA PRO A 897 -23.12 -0.99 32.97
C PRO A 897 -21.86 -1.81 33.30
N ILE A 898 -21.20 -1.57 34.44
CA ILE A 898 -20.06 -2.33 34.93
C ILE A 898 -20.51 -3.72 35.41
N ALA A 899 -21.60 -3.82 36.19
CA ALA A 899 -22.15 -5.10 36.64
C ALA A 899 -22.55 -6.03 35.47
N LYS A 900 -23.09 -5.45 34.38
CA LYS A 900 -23.44 -6.20 33.15
C LYS A 900 -22.20 -6.70 32.40
N LYS A 901 -21.09 -5.95 32.41
CA LYS A 901 -19.78 -6.40 31.91
C LYS A 901 -19.20 -7.52 32.76
N ILE A 902 -19.22 -7.39 34.09
CA ILE A 902 -18.71 -8.41 35.02
C ILE A 902 -19.47 -9.73 34.82
N ARG A 903 -20.81 -9.71 34.81
CA ARG A 903 -21.62 -10.93 34.61
C ARG A 903 -21.36 -11.61 33.27
N ASN A 904 -21.05 -10.83 32.21
CA ASN A 904 -20.67 -11.36 30.91
C ASN A 904 -19.23 -11.90 30.88
N LEU A 905 -18.29 -11.31 31.63
CA LEU A 905 -16.95 -11.90 31.83
C LEU A 905 -17.05 -13.20 32.62
N SER A 906 -17.79 -13.25 33.72
CA SER A 906 -17.97 -14.47 34.53
C SER A 906 -18.62 -15.61 33.75
N LYS A 907 -19.56 -15.31 32.83
CA LYS A 907 -20.10 -16.30 31.89
C LYS A 907 -19.07 -16.80 30.87
N LYS A 908 -18.15 -15.94 30.41
CA LYS A 908 -17.07 -16.34 29.49
C LYS A 908 -15.97 -17.14 30.20
N LEU A 909 -15.60 -16.77 31.42
CA LEU A 909 -14.66 -17.53 32.26
C LEU A 909 -15.19 -18.95 32.55
N LYS A 910 -16.45 -19.08 32.99
CA LYS A 910 -17.08 -20.41 33.18
C LYS A 910 -17.25 -21.24 31.90
N ALA A 911 -17.17 -20.63 30.72
CA ALA A 911 -17.14 -21.36 29.45
C ALA A 911 -15.73 -21.87 29.10
N ILE A 912 -14.68 -21.17 29.55
CA ILE A 912 -13.28 -21.53 29.32
C ILE A 912 -12.82 -22.63 30.30
N ASP A 913 -13.25 -22.56 31.57
CA ASP A 913 -12.94 -23.59 32.58
C ASP A 913 -13.63 -24.96 32.28
N GLY A 914 -14.61 -24.99 31.36
CA GLY A 914 -15.31 -26.20 30.94
C GLY A 914 -14.64 -27.00 29.82
N GLU A 915 -13.66 -26.42 29.12
CA GLU A 915 -13.00 -27.06 27.95
C GLU A 915 -11.64 -27.70 28.28
N PHE A 916 -11.16 -27.62 29.53
CA PHE A 916 -9.89 -28.21 29.98
C PHE A 916 -10.01 -29.53 30.77
N LEU A 917 -11.15 -30.23 30.62
CA LEU A 917 -11.32 -31.61 31.10
C LEU A 917 -11.92 -32.51 30.01
N PHE A 918 -11.22 -32.64 28.86
CA PHE A 918 -10.94 -33.90 28.17
C PHE A 918 -9.98 -33.64 27.00
N SER A 919 -8.93 -34.49 26.89
CA SER A 919 -7.77 -34.44 25.96
C SER A 919 -6.92 -33.17 26.01
#